data_AF-A0AAW1DP08-F1
#
_entry.id   AF-A0AAW1DP08-F1
#
_cell.length_a   1.000
_cell.length_b   1.000
_cell.length_c   1.000
_cell.angle_alpha   90.00
_cell.angle_beta   90.00
_cell.angle_gamma   90.00
#
_symmetry.space_group_name_H-M   'P 1'
#
loop_
_entity.id
_entity.type
_entity.pdbx_description
1 polymer ?
#
loop_
_entity_poly.entity_id
_entity_poly.type
_entity_poly.pdbx_seq_one_letter_code
_entity_poly.pdbx_strand_id
1 'polypeptide(L)'
;MDALGGETTFADVQGDGFVPAFTLGVGQKAKLTFGQDVNSLKFFTTCGLQEGYEPFCVNMNRAVTFWYTKDQPIFENTEDYADTKIDVTRIPPGSDTPPCLKISHNTFETMEKANWEFLRLSLPVICESVFIDEPEKIRRWQEIRIRQHRLLAESDQTTPAHIEQIMKSGFSMSDIKGLHRGYSEDAVEADEVMAPSSSPQAKSKMRRVPSRPPRKGSLSRPEDVAQMNGTLEPGSGMNRSTSELDFNRYNGEPADGMNDKKKRGRSPFRFFSRKRDASGERAKKSRTPEPAALLLEPPRSPMMQRGGSILRTSGPAKPNIQEMKPPSPMMERSGPKAMSVTQSTGIETVGNEMFDAECLKLINEYYYGVRIFPGQDPTHVYIGWVTTQFHLHTKDFNQSRVRKSTVTLADEFHRVIDSFERQSCYMVRADELYNQVTQDPSGKGASQGMSVGCFIDTATGYMTFTCEGKETNYKYKMEPDTKLFPAIFVEATSKEVLQIELGRTPTTLPLSAAVLRNSEKHVVPQFPPRLKVQCLKPHQWARVPNVSLQVHALKLSDIRGWSMLCEDPISMLALHIPEEDRCMDILELIEMEKMLSFHAHTLTLYSALCYQSNYRAAHALCLHVDQKQLQYAIRSEYMSGPLRRGFYDLLIALHVESHATTMEVCKNEFIIPLGSELKELYEDPEMGHSLRSLQTVSVLPQMKMTDITETIENINTLYSPYFPLDAVRDYIMTALEEAVELNQVHNRDPVGGSNENLFLPLLKLVDRLLLVGMLRDEDVIKLLIMFNPETWDPTFEKEGKDEHRKGLLQMKMAEGAKLQMCYLLHHLCDIQLRHRVESIINFSYDYIADLQSDQLRRYIEIKQSDLPSSVAAKKTREFRCPPREQVNCNNTY
;
A
#
# COMPACT_ATOMS: atom_id res chain seq x y z
N MET A 1 40.79 22.34 -32.32
CA MET A 1 42.06 22.02 -31.66
C MET A 1 42.19 22.86 -30.40
N ASP A 2 42.89 22.35 -29.39
CA ASP A 2 43.28 23.10 -28.19
C ASP A 2 44.46 24.05 -28.46
N ALA A 3 45.06 24.60 -27.39
CA ALA A 3 46.23 25.48 -27.49
C ALA A 3 47.54 24.78 -27.92
N LEU A 4 47.56 23.45 -28.01
CA LEU A 4 48.71 22.63 -28.40
C LEU A 4 48.54 21.99 -29.79
N GLY A 5 47.38 22.16 -30.43
CA GLY A 5 47.04 21.52 -31.71
C GLY A 5 46.32 20.17 -31.57
N GLY A 6 45.99 19.73 -30.35
CA GLY A 6 45.26 18.50 -30.09
C GLY A 6 43.79 18.60 -30.50
N GLU A 7 43.26 17.57 -31.14
CA GLU A 7 41.87 17.52 -31.60
C GLU A 7 40.91 17.02 -30.49
N THR A 8 41.39 16.14 -29.62
CA THR A 8 40.68 15.66 -28.44
C THR A 8 40.71 16.69 -27.30
N THR A 9 39.53 17.09 -26.80
CA THR A 9 39.42 17.98 -25.63
C THR A 9 39.54 17.21 -24.30
N PHE A 10 39.16 15.94 -24.30
CA PHE A 10 39.25 15.03 -23.16
C PHE A 10 39.72 13.64 -23.64
N ALA A 11 40.42 12.91 -22.77
CA ALA A 11 40.86 11.53 -22.97
C ALA A 11 40.75 10.77 -21.64
N ASP A 12 40.73 9.43 -21.69
CA ASP A 12 40.70 8.53 -20.52
C ASP A 12 39.59 8.83 -19.49
N VAL A 13 38.44 9.33 -19.95
CA VAL A 13 37.28 9.69 -19.11
C VAL A 13 36.65 8.42 -18.53
N GLN A 14 36.49 8.39 -17.22
CA GLN A 14 35.91 7.25 -16.48
C GLN A 14 34.41 7.43 -16.24
N GLY A 15 33.65 6.34 -16.31
CA GLY A 15 32.21 6.29 -16.01
C GLY A 15 31.55 5.07 -16.64
N ASP A 16 30.44 4.60 -16.05
CA ASP A 16 29.66 3.47 -16.58
C ASP A 16 28.80 3.84 -17.82
N GLY A 17 28.57 5.14 -18.02
CA GLY A 17 27.85 5.70 -19.16
C GLY A 17 27.82 7.23 -19.11
N PHE A 18 27.45 7.86 -20.23
CA PHE A 18 27.41 9.32 -20.37
C PHE A 18 26.08 9.78 -21.00
N VAL A 19 25.52 10.87 -20.49
CA VAL A 19 24.27 11.48 -20.99
C VAL A 19 24.52 12.91 -21.48
N PRO A 20 23.86 13.38 -22.57
CA PRO A 20 24.00 14.76 -23.02
C PRO A 20 23.41 15.78 -22.03
N ALA A 21 24.29 16.52 -21.35
CA ALA A 21 23.90 17.56 -20.38
C ALA A 21 24.07 18.97 -20.96
N PHE A 22 23.17 19.89 -20.60
CA PHE A 22 23.15 21.28 -21.08
C PHE A 22 22.79 22.25 -19.96
N THR A 23 23.52 23.37 -19.86
CA THR A 23 23.21 24.47 -18.95
C THR A 23 22.89 25.72 -19.77
N LEU A 24 21.77 26.38 -19.47
CA LEU A 24 21.35 27.61 -20.14
C LEU A 24 21.28 28.76 -19.12
N GLY A 25 21.92 29.88 -19.43
CA GLY A 25 21.81 31.11 -18.65
C GLY A 25 20.46 31.81 -18.85
N VAL A 26 20.12 32.71 -17.93
CA VAL A 26 18.86 33.48 -17.97
C VAL A 26 18.70 34.20 -19.31
N GLY A 27 17.59 33.94 -20.00
CA GLY A 27 17.26 34.53 -21.30
C GLY A 27 17.92 33.87 -22.52
N GLN A 28 18.83 32.91 -22.34
CA GLN A 28 19.39 32.11 -23.44
C GLN A 28 18.34 31.15 -24.01
N LYS A 29 18.47 30.81 -25.30
CA LYS A 29 17.58 29.88 -26.00
C LYS A 29 18.42 28.94 -26.87
N ALA A 30 18.09 27.65 -26.83
CA ALA A 30 18.71 26.62 -27.66
C ALA A 30 17.63 25.73 -28.29
N LYS A 31 17.92 25.16 -29.46
CA LYS A 31 17.17 24.03 -30.02
C LYS A 31 18.09 22.81 -29.98
N LEU A 32 17.73 21.81 -29.17
CA LEU A 32 18.44 20.54 -29.10
C LEU A 32 17.92 19.60 -30.19
N THR A 33 18.77 18.74 -30.74
CA THR A 33 18.43 17.81 -31.83
C THR A 33 19.41 16.64 -31.79
N PHE A 34 18.89 15.44 -31.50
CA PHE A 34 19.70 14.23 -31.25
C PHE A 34 19.74 13.26 -32.44
N GLY A 35 19.20 13.67 -33.60
CA GLY A 35 19.25 12.90 -34.84
C GLY A 35 18.32 11.70 -34.88
N GLN A 36 17.11 11.84 -34.32
CA GLN A 36 16.02 10.85 -34.52
C GLN A 36 15.64 10.78 -36.01
N ASP A 37 15.49 11.94 -36.65
CA ASP A 37 15.66 12.11 -38.09
C ASP A 37 17.11 12.53 -38.37
N VAL A 38 17.83 11.77 -39.20
CA VAL A 38 19.22 12.07 -39.59
C VAL A 38 19.30 13.32 -40.48
N ASN A 39 18.26 13.61 -41.28
CA ASN A 39 18.24 14.77 -42.19
C ASN A 39 18.19 16.10 -41.42
N SER A 40 17.73 16.10 -40.17
CA SER A 40 17.78 17.25 -39.26
C SER A 40 19.20 17.68 -38.86
N LEU A 41 20.20 16.79 -39.03
CA LEU A 41 21.59 17.02 -38.61
C LEU A 41 22.44 17.71 -39.68
N LYS A 42 22.42 19.05 -39.69
CA LYS A 42 23.06 19.93 -40.70
C LYS A 42 24.51 19.62 -41.11
N PHE A 43 25.31 19.00 -40.26
CA PHE A 43 26.75 18.75 -40.49
C PHE A 43 27.18 17.29 -40.32
N PHE A 44 26.25 16.37 -40.03
CA PHE A 44 26.59 14.98 -39.69
C PHE A 44 27.30 14.24 -40.85
N THR A 45 26.92 14.52 -42.10
CA THR A 45 27.56 13.97 -43.30
C THR A 45 29.01 14.46 -43.54
N THR A 46 29.43 15.52 -42.85
CA THR A 46 30.73 16.19 -43.07
C THR A 46 31.81 15.70 -42.12
N CYS A 47 31.47 15.36 -40.87
CA CYS A 47 32.38 14.79 -39.88
C CYS A 47 31.90 13.40 -39.40
N GLY A 48 30.79 13.39 -38.65
CA GLY A 48 30.29 12.20 -37.96
C GLY A 48 30.21 10.92 -38.81
N LEU A 49 29.58 10.99 -39.99
CA LEU A 49 29.37 9.82 -40.84
C LEU A 49 30.65 9.23 -41.43
N GLN A 50 31.68 10.05 -41.71
CA GLN A 50 32.94 9.58 -42.29
C GLN A 50 33.86 8.99 -41.21
N GLU A 51 33.77 9.51 -39.99
CA GLU A 51 34.50 9.04 -38.81
C GLU A 51 33.81 7.84 -38.11
N GLY A 52 32.60 7.45 -38.56
CA GLY A 52 31.86 6.30 -38.05
C GLY A 52 31.00 6.55 -36.81
N TYR A 53 30.71 7.82 -36.48
CA TYR A 53 29.77 8.17 -35.41
C TYR A 53 28.33 7.89 -35.79
N GLU A 54 27.53 7.46 -34.81
CA GLU A 54 26.08 7.30 -34.93
C GLU A 54 25.33 8.42 -34.18
N PRO A 55 24.16 8.87 -34.68
CA PRO A 55 23.29 9.78 -33.94
C PRO A 55 22.76 9.16 -32.64
N PHE A 56 22.64 9.96 -31.59
CA PHE A 56 22.20 9.49 -30.26
C PHE A 56 20.80 8.84 -30.30
N CYS A 57 19.86 9.39 -31.09
CA CYS A 57 18.51 8.85 -31.26
C CYS A 57 18.31 7.99 -32.52
N VAL A 58 19.39 7.47 -33.14
CA VAL A 58 19.22 6.54 -34.27
C VAL A 58 18.44 5.30 -33.83
N ASN A 59 17.48 4.87 -34.64
CA ASN A 59 16.55 3.78 -34.33
C ASN A 59 15.79 3.94 -33.00
N MET A 60 15.50 5.18 -32.57
CA MET A 60 14.52 5.47 -31.53
C MET A 60 13.21 5.95 -32.18
N ASN A 61 12.13 5.18 -31.99
CA ASN A 61 10.82 5.54 -32.53
C ASN A 61 10.11 6.61 -31.67
N ARG A 62 10.54 6.76 -30.41
CA ARG A 62 9.99 7.69 -29.42
C ARG A 62 10.94 8.85 -29.14
N ALA A 63 10.38 10.02 -28.87
CA ALA A 63 11.16 11.22 -28.54
C ALA A 63 11.80 11.08 -27.15
N VAL A 64 13.07 11.47 -27.02
CA VAL A 64 13.76 11.48 -25.73
C VAL A 64 13.05 12.39 -24.73
N THR A 65 12.70 11.84 -23.56
CA THR A 65 12.27 12.62 -22.40
C THR A 65 13.43 13.48 -21.89
N PHE A 66 13.17 14.76 -21.67
CA PHE A 66 14.11 15.67 -21.03
C PHE A 66 13.89 15.72 -19.52
N TRP A 67 14.97 16.02 -18.80
CA TRP A 67 14.97 16.32 -17.37
C TRP A 67 15.54 17.72 -17.16
N TYR A 68 15.05 18.43 -16.14
CA TYR A 68 15.54 19.77 -15.80
C TYR A 68 15.71 19.95 -14.30
N THR A 69 16.65 20.81 -13.92
CA THR A 69 16.81 21.28 -12.56
C THR A 69 15.68 22.25 -12.24
N LYS A 70 14.82 21.88 -11.28
CA LYS A 70 13.66 22.67 -10.87
C LYS A 70 13.97 23.43 -9.58
N ASP A 71 13.81 24.75 -9.64
CA ASP A 71 14.02 25.68 -8.52
C ASP A 71 12.82 25.70 -7.54
N GLN A 72 12.46 24.51 -7.05
CA GLN A 72 11.50 24.33 -5.96
C GLN A 72 12.18 23.51 -4.85
N PRO A 73 12.56 24.13 -3.73
CA PRO A 73 13.19 23.42 -2.62
C PRO A 73 12.26 22.38 -1.98
N ILE A 74 12.78 21.19 -1.67
CA ILE A 74 12.04 20.08 -1.03
C ILE A 74 12.91 19.42 0.05
N PHE A 75 12.27 18.96 1.13
CA PHE A 75 12.92 18.23 2.21
C PHE A 75 13.21 16.77 1.80
N GLU A 76 14.48 16.37 1.83
CA GLU A 76 14.96 15.01 1.52
C GLU A 76 15.67 14.44 2.77
N ASN A 77 15.65 13.11 2.98
CA ASN A 77 16.29 12.51 4.16
C ASN A 77 17.81 12.73 4.12
N THR A 78 18.44 13.00 5.27
CA THR A 78 19.92 13.09 5.35
C THR A 78 20.63 11.82 4.86
N GLU A 79 20.04 10.66 5.11
CA GLU A 79 20.54 9.35 4.65
C GLU A 79 20.49 9.16 3.11
N ASP A 80 19.65 9.94 2.40
CA ASP A 80 19.50 9.88 0.95
C ASP A 80 20.23 11.05 0.24
N TYR A 81 20.57 12.12 0.96
CA TYR A 81 21.25 13.31 0.44
C TYR A 81 22.78 13.25 0.69
N ALA A 82 23.52 12.70 -0.27
CA ALA A 82 24.96 12.43 -0.16
C ALA A 82 25.83 13.65 0.20
N ASP A 83 25.45 14.85 -0.26
CA ASP A 83 26.17 16.11 0.01
C ASP A 83 25.74 16.79 1.33
N THR A 84 25.08 16.07 2.25
CA THR A 84 24.66 16.62 3.54
C THR A 84 25.85 17.03 4.40
N LYS A 85 25.84 18.29 4.85
CA LYS A 85 26.78 18.79 5.88
C LYS A 85 26.37 18.41 7.30
N ILE A 86 25.12 17.97 7.47
CA ILE A 86 24.49 17.65 8.75
C ILE A 86 24.54 16.14 8.97
N ASP A 87 25.21 15.74 10.06
CA ASP A 87 25.18 14.39 10.60
C ASP A 87 24.14 14.27 11.73
N VAL A 88 23.55 13.08 11.87
CA VAL A 88 22.37 12.82 12.70
C VAL A 88 22.54 11.52 13.47
N THR A 89 23.10 11.60 14.67
CA THR A 89 23.28 10.45 15.56
C THR A 89 21.98 10.18 16.33
N ARG A 90 21.40 8.98 16.15
CA ARG A 90 20.29 8.48 16.96
C ARG A 90 20.79 7.98 18.32
N ILE A 91 20.25 8.49 19.41
CA ILE A 91 20.57 8.05 20.77
C ILE A 91 19.35 7.31 21.36
N PRO A 92 19.50 6.05 21.80
CA PRO A 92 18.41 5.28 22.41
C PRO A 92 18.05 5.86 23.80
N PRO A 93 16.86 5.54 24.35
CA PRO A 93 16.47 6.01 25.68
C PRO A 93 17.42 5.49 26.76
N GLY A 94 17.79 6.36 27.69
CA GLY A 94 18.49 5.99 28.93
C GLY A 94 17.53 5.70 30.08
N SER A 95 18.06 5.60 31.29
CA SER A 95 17.25 5.53 32.53
C SER A 95 16.50 6.84 32.79
N ASP A 96 17.18 7.96 32.60
CA ASP A 96 16.72 9.31 32.98
C ASP A 96 16.70 10.28 31.79
N THR A 97 16.88 9.75 30.56
CA THR A 97 16.96 10.55 29.33
C THR A 97 16.04 9.99 28.24
N PRO A 98 15.18 10.82 27.61
CA PRO A 98 14.31 10.39 26.52
C PRO A 98 15.12 10.02 25.27
N PRO A 99 14.54 9.25 24.32
CA PRO A 99 15.19 9.02 23.04
C PRO A 99 15.39 10.33 22.28
N CYS A 100 16.53 10.50 21.62
CA CYS A 100 16.87 11.77 20.98
C CYS A 100 17.68 11.64 19.69
N LEU A 101 17.62 12.71 18.90
CA LEU A 101 18.38 12.90 17.65
C LEU A 101 19.42 13.99 17.89
N LYS A 102 20.70 13.62 17.99
CA LYS A 102 21.81 14.57 18.09
C LYS A 102 22.22 15.04 16.70
N ILE A 103 22.33 16.35 16.51
CA ILE A 103 22.66 17.01 15.24
C ILE A 103 24.02 17.69 15.34
N SER A 104 24.90 17.38 14.39
CA SER A 104 26.27 17.90 14.28
C SER A 104 26.58 18.34 12.85
N HIS A 105 27.47 19.32 12.69
CA HIS A 105 27.81 19.91 11.40
C HIS A 105 29.26 19.56 11.00
N ASN A 106 29.41 18.71 9.98
CA ASN A 106 30.67 18.06 9.61
C ASN A 106 31.73 19.01 9.05
N THR A 107 31.31 20.14 8.46
CA THR A 107 32.21 21.09 7.77
C THR A 107 32.39 22.40 8.54
N PHE A 108 32.07 22.44 9.84
CA PHE A 108 32.20 23.66 10.65
C PHE A 108 33.66 24.14 10.76
N GLU A 109 34.59 23.21 10.94
CA GLU A 109 36.03 23.50 11.07
C GLU A 109 36.72 23.83 9.73
N THR A 110 36.00 23.76 8.60
CA THR A 110 36.57 23.90 7.23
C THR A 110 35.95 25.01 6.39
N MET A 111 35.00 25.78 6.91
CA MET A 111 34.38 26.92 6.22
C MET A 111 34.39 28.16 7.11
N GLU A 112 34.77 29.33 6.56
CA GLU A 112 34.83 30.60 7.32
C GLU A 112 33.45 31.04 7.88
N LYS A 113 32.38 30.63 7.22
CA LYS A 113 30.99 30.80 7.67
C LYS A 113 30.16 29.59 7.23
N ALA A 114 29.28 29.10 8.10
CA ALA A 114 28.25 28.12 7.73
C ALA A 114 27.12 28.79 6.91
N ASN A 115 26.34 27.96 6.19
CA ASN A 115 25.06 28.39 5.63
C ASN A 115 23.93 28.13 6.64
N TRP A 116 22.76 28.72 6.40
CA TRP A 116 21.52 28.28 7.04
C TRP A 116 21.11 26.91 6.49
N GLU A 117 21.07 25.92 7.37
CA GLU A 117 20.55 24.58 7.10
C GLU A 117 19.12 24.46 7.66
N PHE A 118 18.20 23.94 6.85
CA PHE A 118 16.77 23.90 7.16
C PHE A 118 16.35 22.44 7.41
N LEU A 119 16.08 22.09 8.67
CA LEU A 119 15.81 20.72 9.11
C LEU A 119 14.33 20.50 9.44
N ARG A 120 13.82 19.30 9.11
CA ARG A 120 12.44 18.83 9.34
C ARG A 120 12.44 17.38 9.84
N LEU A 121 11.50 17.00 10.71
CA LEU A 121 11.24 15.58 10.99
C LEU A 121 10.33 14.96 9.92
N SER A 122 10.63 13.75 9.48
CA SER A 122 10.04 13.11 8.28
C SER A 122 8.53 12.79 8.34
N LEU A 123 7.86 12.94 9.48
CA LEU A 123 6.47 12.53 9.67
C LEU A 123 5.64 13.67 10.30
N PRO A 124 4.44 13.96 9.78
CA PRO A 124 3.62 15.08 10.27
C PRO A 124 2.76 14.69 11.49
N VAL A 125 2.47 15.68 12.31
CA VAL A 125 1.26 15.72 13.15
C VAL A 125 0.12 16.32 12.32
N ILE A 126 -1.11 15.86 12.54
CA ILE A 126 -2.31 16.43 11.93
C ILE A 126 -3.23 16.95 13.05
N CYS A 127 -3.74 18.17 12.87
CA CYS A 127 -4.80 18.75 13.67
C CYS A 127 -6.14 18.03 13.42
N GLU A 128 -6.95 17.81 14.46
CA GLU A 128 -8.28 17.20 14.31
C GLU A 128 -9.16 18.00 13.33
N SER A 129 -10.07 17.33 12.61
CA SER A 129 -10.93 17.95 11.59
C SER A 129 -12.03 18.85 12.18
N VAL A 130 -12.29 18.75 13.49
CA VAL A 130 -13.19 19.62 14.25
C VAL A 130 -12.52 19.97 15.57
N PHE A 131 -12.34 21.27 15.82
CA PHE A 131 -11.76 21.74 17.09
C PHE A 131 -12.79 21.85 18.21
N ILE A 132 -12.28 21.76 19.45
CA ILE A 132 -13.02 21.98 20.69
C ILE A 132 -12.71 23.36 21.28
N ASP A 133 -13.68 23.94 21.98
CA ASP A 133 -13.47 25.16 22.74
C ASP A 133 -12.72 24.89 24.07
N GLU A 134 -12.04 25.91 24.60
CA GLU A 134 -11.37 25.86 25.92
C GLU A 134 -12.23 25.29 27.08
N PRO A 135 -13.52 25.65 27.28
CA PRO A 135 -14.35 24.99 28.30
C PRO A 135 -14.48 23.47 28.11
N GLU A 136 -14.46 22.96 26.88
CA GLU A 136 -14.48 21.53 26.59
C GLU A 136 -13.10 20.88 26.86
N LYS A 137 -12.00 21.56 26.51
CA LYS A 137 -10.63 21.14 26.91
C LYS A 137 -10.52 21.03 28.44
N ILE A 138 -11.01 22.03 29.17
CA ILE A 138 -11.03 22.04 30.65
C ILE A 138 -11.88 20.88 31.19
N ARG A 139 -13.06 20.61 30.61
CA ARG A 139 -13.92 19.47 31.00
C ARG A 139 -13.21 18.13 30.83
N ARG A 140 -12.54 17.91 29.69
CA ARG A 140 -11.74 16.70 29.43
C ARG A 140 -10.59 16.56 30.43
N TRP A 141 -9.89 17.64 30.77
CA TRP A 141 -8.82 17.61 31.78
C TRP A 141 -9.34 17.25 33.18
N GLN A 142 -10.51 17.77 33.56
CA GLN A 142 -11.17 17.39 34.82
C GLN A 142 -11.53 15.89 34.83
N GLU A 143 -12.05 15.35 33.73
CA GLU A 143 -12.37 13.92 33.64
C GLU A 143 -11.12 13.04 33.76
N ILE A 144 -10.03 13.34 33.04
CA ILE A 144 -8.77 12.59 33.14
C ILE A 144 -8.23 12.62 34.57
N ARG A 145 -8.23 13.77 35.25
CA ARG A 145 -7.80 13.86 36.66
C ARG A 145 -8.66 13.03 37.61
N ILE A 146 -9.98 12.99 37.39
CA ILE A 146 -10.90 12.14 38.17
C ILE A 146 -10.63 10.65 37.92
N ARG A 147 -10.32 10.26 36.68
CA ARG A 147 -9.93 8.89 36.32
C ARG A 147 -8.58 8.50 36.91
N GLN A 148 -7.55 9.34 36.76
CA GLN A 148 -6.23 9.17 37.39
C GLN A 148 -6.35 8.98 38.91
N HIS A 149 -7.10 9.85 39.60
CA HIS A 149 -7.31 9.74 41.04
C HIS A 149 -8.08 8.46 41.41
N ARG A 150 -9.01 7.98 40.58
CA ARG A 150 -9.69 6.70 40.80
C ARG A 150 -8.71 5.53 40.66
N LEU A 151 -7.93 5.49 39.58
CA LEU A 151 -6.93 4.44 39.33
C LEU A 151 -5.87 4.40 40.44
N LEU A 152 -5.41 5.56 40.91
CA LEU A 152 -4.52 5.68 42.07
C LEU A 152 -5.17 5.11 43.35
N ALA A 153 -6.40 5.54 43.69
CA ALA A 153 -7.10 5.07 44.88
C ALA A 153 -7.47 3.57 44.82
N GLU A 154 -7.69 3.02 43.62
CA GLU A 154 -7.85 1.58 43.39
C GLU A 154 -6.50 0.85 43.54
N SER A 155 -5.39 1.44 43.06
CA SER A 155 -4.04 0.88 43.22
C SER A 155 -3.59 0.83 44.69
N ASP A 156 -3.84 1.88 45.47
CA ASP A 156 -3.58 1.91 46.92
C ASP A 156 -4.41 0.82 47.64
N GLN A 157 -5.67 0.63 47.23
CA GLN A 157 -6.53 -0.46 47.74
C GLN A 157 -6.04 -1.86 47.34
N THR A 158 -5.20 -1.99 46.29
CA THR A 158 -4.53 -3.25 45.92
C THR A 158 -3.24 -3.54 46.69
N THR A 159 -3.00 -2.88 47.84
CA THR A 159 -1.89 -3.20 48.77
C THR A 159 -2.21 -4.14 49.96
N PRO A 160 -3.26 -5.00 50.00
CA PRO A 160 -3.58 -5.78 51.20
C PRO A 160 -2.55 -6.88 51.51
N ALA A 161 -1.61 -7.16 50.60
CA ALA A 161 -0.58 -8.18 50.76
C ALA A 161 0.27 -8.00 52.04
N HIS A 162 0.60 -6.77 52.43
CA HIS A 162 1.43 -6.53 53.62
C HIS A 162 0.65 -6.79 54.93
N ILE A 163 -0.60 -6.34 55.00
CA ILE A 163 -1.47 -6.54 56.17
C ILE A 163 -1.83 -8.03 56.34
N GLU A 164 -2.16 -8.72 55.25
CA GLU A 164 -2.48 -10.16 55.32
C GLU A 164 -1.25 -11.01 55.67
N GLN A 165 -0.04 -10.60 55.25
CA GLN A 165 1.20 -11.27 55.63
C GLN A 165 1.53 -11.05 57.11
N ILE A 166 1.27 -9.86 57.68
CA ILE A 166 1.40 -9.60 59.13
C ILE A 166 0.36 -10.40 59.93
N MET A 167 -0.87 -10.58 59.43
CA MET A 167 -1.87 -11.42 60.09
C MET A 167 -1.58 -12.92 60.01
N LYS A 168 -0.84 -13.38 58.99
CA LYS A 168 -0.41 -14.79 58.84
C LYS A 168 0.92 -15.11 59.51
N SER A 169 1.82 -14.13 59.64
CA SER A 169 3.12 -14.25 60.31
C SER A 169 3.09 -13.49 61.65
N GLY A 170 2.73 -14.18 62.72
CA GLY A 170 2.60 -13.59 64.06
C GLY A 170 3.85 -12.82 64.53
N PHE A 171 3.61 -11.76 65.30
CA PHE A 171 4.58 -10.75 65.73
C PHE A 171 5.99 -11.29 66.07
N SER A 172 7.00 -10.80 65.34
CA SER A 172 8.41 -10.98 65.68
C SER A 172 8.85 -9.94 66.72
N MET A 173 9.71 -10.34 67.65
CA MET A 173 10.27 -9.45 68.70
C MET A 173 11.35 -8.47 68.16
N SER A 174 11.51 -8.38 66.84
CA SER A 174 12.40 -7.44 66.15
C SER A 174 11.85 -6.01 66.08
N ASP A 175 10.53 -5.86 66.03
CA ASP A 175 9.91 -4.65 65.44
C ASP A 175 9.67 -3.54 66.48
N ILE A 176 9.77 -3.88 67.77
CA ILE A 176 9.51 -2.99 68.92
C ILE A 176 10.77 -2.18 69.30
N LYS A 177 11.44 -1.58 68.31
CA LYS A 177 12.62 -0.70 68.54
C LYS A 177 12.67 0.60 67.70
N GLY A 178 11.74 0.82 66.78
CA GLY A 178 11.68 2.07 66.00
C GLY A 178 10.95 3.24 66.70
N LEU A 179 9.97 2.95 67.55
CA LEU A 179 8.99 3.93 68.04
C LEU A 179 9.34 4.51 69.43
N HIS A 180 10.46 5.24 69.55
CA HIS A 180 10.67 6.25 70.61
C HIS A 180 11.91 7.13 70.36
N ARG A 181 11.74 8.19 69.55
CA ARG A 181 12.56 9.44 69.44
C ARG A 181 12.01 10.23 68.24
N GLY A 182 11.69 11.52 68.32
CA GLY A 182 11.56 12.40 69.48
C GLY A 182 11.20 13.80 68.98
N TYR A 183 10.21 14.47 69.57
CA TYR A 183 9.91 15.87 69.26
C TYR A 183 10.81 16.78 70.10
N SER A 184 11.39 17.79 69.46
CA SER A 184 11.98 18.96 70.11
C SER A 184 11.63 20.21 69.30
N GLU A 185 10.89 21.10 69.96
CA GLU A 185 10.89 22.57 69.87
C GLU A 185 11.47 23.23 68.60
N ASP A 186 10.63 24.06 67.97
CA ASP A 186 10.97 25.48 67.79
C ASP A 186 9.70 26.33 67.59
N ALA A 187 9.83 27.66 67.60
CA ALA A 187 8.78 28.68 67.34
C ALA A 187 7.68 28.92 68.41
N VAL A 188 8.10 29.69 69.41
CA VAL A 188 7.34 30.46 70.43
C VAL A 188 5.98 31.11 70.03
N GLU A 189 5.03 30.95 70.95
CA GLU A 189 4.21 31.97 71.63
C GLU A 189 3.71 33.26 70.93
N ALA A 190 2.39 33.45 71.03
CA ALA A 190 1.77 34.76 71.29
C ALA A 190 0.54 34.58 72.20
N ASP A 191 0.43 35.42 73.24
CA ASP A 191 -0.68 35.51 74.20
C ASP A 191 -2.06 35.76 73.52
N GLU A 192 -3.22 35.59 74.16
CA GLU A 192 -3.54 35.95 75.54
C GLU A 192 -4.66 35.11 76.20
N VAL A 193 -4.82 35.25 77.52
CA VAL A 193 -5.61 34.35 78.38
C VAL A 193 -6.80 35.05 79.04
N MET A 194 -7.96 34.39 79.10
CA MET A 194 -8.66 34.16 80.38
C MET A 194 -9.82 33.15 80.30
N ALA A 195 -10.14 32.56 81.45
CA ALA A 195 -11.14 31.49 81.63
C ALA A 195 -12.04 31.78 82.87
N PRO A 196 -12.45 30.81 83.72
CA PRO A 196 -13.65 29.98 83.50
C PRO A 196 -14.69 30.01 84.64
N SER A 197 -15.93 29.54 84.35
CA SER A 197 -16.85 28.89 85.30
C SER A 197 -17.83 28.02 84.46
N SER A 198 -18.08 26.72 84.66
CA SER A 198 -18.40 25.96 85.89
C SER A 198 -19.77 26.36 86.48
N SER A 199 -20.68 25.50 86.94
CA SER A 199 -20.70 24.02 87.14
C SER A 199 -22.18 23.58 87.48
N PRO A 200 -22.50 22.44 88.16
CA PRO A 200 -22.54 21.09 87.56
C PRO A 200 -23.77 20.20 87.98
N GLN A 201 -23.68 18.89 87.67
CA GLN A 201 -24.33 17.73 88.34
C GLN A 201 -25.87 17.53 88.28
N ALA A 202 -26.29 16.41 87.67
CA ALA A 202 -26.97 15.29 88.36
C ALA A 202 -27.12 14.06 87.42
N LYS A 203 -27.58 12.89 87.93
CA LYS A 203 -27.58 11.60 87.20
C LYS A 203 -28.98 10.98 87.03
N SER A 204 -29.23 10.37 85.85
CA SER A 204 -29.62 8.94 85.66
C SER A 204 -30.84 8.63 84.76
N LYS A 205 -30.86 7.36 84.26
CA LYS A 205 -31.98 6.52 83.76
C LYS A 205 -32.53 6.69 82.31
N MET A 206 -32.01 5.81 81.44
CA MET A 206 -32.74 4.81 80.61
C MET A 206 -33.78 5.15 79.50
N ARG A 207 -33.52 4.55 78.33
CA ARG A 207 -34.43 3.85 77.37
C ARG A 207 -35.48 4.61 76.53
N ARG A 208 -35.16 4.72 75.23
CA ARG A 208 -35.92 4.29 74.02
C ARG A 208 -37.46 4.52 73.94
N VAL A 209 -37.87 5.29 72.91
CA VAL A 209 -38.69 4.86 71.72
C VAL A 209 -39.84 3.87 72.01
N PRO A 210 -41.14 4.19 71.74
CA PRO A 210 -41.63 4.06 70.34
C PRO A 210 -42.87 4.88 69.86
N SER A 211 -42.72 5.49 68.67
CA SER A 211 -43.59 5.36 67.48
C SER A 211 -45.05 5.89 67.36
N ARG A 212 -45.37 6.25 66.09
CA ARG A 212 -46.54 5.89 65.25
C ARG A 212 -47.64 6.94 64.90
N PRO A 213 -48.27 6.84 63.70
CA PRO A 213 -49.31 7.76 63.20
C PRO A 213 -50.63 7.07 62.71
N PRO A 214 -51.64 7.86 62.28
CA PRO A 214 -52.72 7.48 61.35
C PRO A 214 -52.48 8.12 59.94
N ARG A 215 -53.25 7.93 58.85
CA ARG A 215 -54.45 7.09 58.58
C ARG A 215 -54.42 6.51 57.14
N LYS A 216 -55.44 6.80 56.30
CA LYS A 216 -55.68 6.52 54.87
C LYS A 216 -56.70 7.57 54.36
N GLY A 217 -56.90 7.71 53.04
CA GLY A 217 -57.91 8.61 52.42
C GLY A 217 -59.30 7.98 52.18
N SER A 218 -60.17 8.68 51.42
CA SER A 218 -61.53 8.23 51.01
C SER A 218 -62.01 8.91 49.69
N LEU A 219 -63.24 8.63 49.23
CA LEU A 219 -63.73 8.80 47.84
C LEU A 219 -64.94 9.76 47.68
N SER A 220 -65.15 10.25 46.44
CA SER A 220 -66.43 10.72 45.84
C SER A 220 -67.00 12.10 46.32
N ARG A 221 -67.88 12.84 45.61
CA ARG A 221 -68.60 12.64 44.31
C ARG A 221 -68.85 14.03 43.58
N PRO A 222 -69.84 14.30 42.67
CA PRO A 222 -69.55 14.92 41.35
C PRO A 222 -70.33 16.22 40.96
N GLU A 223 -70.04 16.77 39.76
CA GLU A 223 -70.91 17.45 38.75
C GLU A 223 -70.03 18.40 37.86
N ASP A 224 -70.35 18.79 36.62
CA ASP A 224 -70.85 18.02 35.45
C ASP A 224 -70.59 18.81 34.13
N VAL A 225 -70.56 18.15 32.94
CA VAL A 225 -70.79 18.69 31.55
C VAL A 225 -69.97 19.94 31.05
N ALA A 226 -69.32 19.99 29.87
CA ALA A 226 -69.08 19.03 28.78
C ALA A 226 -67.94 19.46 27.81
N GLN A 227 -67.34 18.45 27.14
CA GLN A 227 -66.81 18.37 25.73
C GLN A 227 -65.96 19.49 25.11
N MET A 228 -64.96 19.28 24.23
CA MET A 228 -64.08 18.18 23.72
C MET A 228 -63.14 18.86 22.68
N ASN A 229 -61.92 18.46 22.28
CA ASN A 229 -60.94 17.38 22.52
C ASN A 229 -59.51 18.04 22.44
N GLY A 230 -58.33 17.41 22.49
CA GLY A 230 -57.89 16.01 22.42
C GLY A 230 -57.34 15.63 21.02
N THR A 231 -56.14 15.07 20.82
CA THR A 231 -55.02 14.70 21.73
C THR A 231 -53.66 14.76 21.02
N LEU A 232 -52.55 14.86 21.76
CA LEU A 232 -51.19 15.17 21.31
C LEU A 232 -50.11 14.48 22.18
N GLU A 233 -48.88 14.34 21.64
CA GLU A 233 -47.59 14.44 22.38
C GLU A 233 -47.26 13.31 23.43
N PRO A 234 -46.14 13.35 24.19
CA PRO A 234 -44.76 13.18 23.67
C PRO A 234 -43.78 12.38 24.59
N GLY A 235 -42.51 12.26 24.15
CA GLY A 235 -41.39 12.91 24.87
C GLY A 235 -40.57 12.19 25.96
N SER A 236 -39.32 11.87 25.60
CA SER A 236 -38.09 11.90 26.43
C SER A 236 -37.87 10.90 27.59
N GLY A 237 -36.64 10.37 27.70
CA GLY A 237 -36.15 9.62 28.86
C GLY A 237 -34.93 8.74 28.57
N MET A 238 -33.81 8.96 29.26
CA MET A 238 -32.55 8.22 29.07
C MET A 238 -32.07 7.58 30.37
N ASN A 239 -31.76 6.27 30.36
CA ASN A 239 -30.52 5.69 30.93
C ASN A 239 -30.43 4.14 30.95
N ARG A 240 -29.25 3.63 30.59
CA ARG A 240 -28.44 2.52 31.15
C ARG A 240 -29.02 1.12 31.46
N SER A 241 -28.18 0.14 31.13
CA SER A 241 -28.33 -1.32 31.27
C SER A 241 -28.21 -1.86 32.71
N THR A 242 -28.90 -2.97 33.00
CA THR A 242 -28.45 -4.01 33.95
C THR A 242 -28.94 -5.42 33.56
N SER A 243 -27.99 -6.36 33.54
CA SER A 243 -28.07 -7.83 33.77
C SER A 243 -29.40 -8.57 34.02
N GLU A 244 -29.53 -9.70 33.29
CA GLU A 244 -29.85 -11.07 33.78
C GLU A 244 -31.27 -11.57 34.15
N LEU A 245 -31.48 -12.84 33.76
CA LEU A 245 -32.23 -13.94 34.39
C LEU A 245 -33.78 -13.94 34.48
N ASP A 246 -34.37 -14.53 33.43
CA ASP A 246 -35.05 -15.85 33.45
C ASP A 246 -36.50 -16.08 33.98
N PHE A 247 -37.10 -17.17 33.47
CA PHE A 247 -38.33 -17.88 33.89
C PHE A 247 -39.74 -17.23 33.80
N ASN A 248 -40.53 -17.67 32.79
CA ASN A 248 -41.84 -18.38 32.86
C ASN A 248 -42.71 -18.14 31.59
N ARG A 249 -43.70 -18.95 31.16
CA ARG A 249 -44.07 -20.40 31.32
C ARG A 249 -45.37 -20.67 30.51
N TYR A 250 -45.63 -21.94 30.13
CA TYR A 250 -46.79 -22.42 29.34
C TYR A 250 -46.78 -21.95 27.86
N ASN A 251 -47.10 -22.76 26.84
CA ASN A 251 -47.49 -24.19 26.76
C ASN A 251 -46.92 -24.79 25.44
N GLY A 252 -46.85 -26.09 25.17
CA GLY A 252 -47.36 -27.28 25.88
C GLY A 252 -46.79 -28.58 25.32
N GLU A 253 -47.59 -29.65 25.28
CA GLU A 253 -47.21 -31.06 24.99
C GLU A 253 -48.39 -31.82 24.30
N PRO A 254 -48.31 -33.10 23.83
CA PRO A 254 -47.52 -34.22 24.41
C PRO A 254 -46.83 -35.26 23.50
N ALA A 255 -45.79 -35.90 24.07
CA ALA A 255 -45.43 -37.34 24.07
C ALA A 255 -45.11 -38.09 22.74
N ASP A 256 -44.37 -39.22 22.70
CA ASP A 256 -43.74 -40.07 23.74
C ASP A 256 -42.51 -40.80 23.11
N GLY A 257 -41.44 -41.26 23.78
CA GLY A 257 -41.01 -41.17 25.19
C GLY A 257 -39.75 -42.03 25.48
N MET A 258 -39.01 -41.71 26.57
CA MET A 258 -37.91 -42.50 27.19
C MET A 258 -36.63 -42.82 26.33
N ASN A 259 -35.39 -42.99 26.82
CA ASN A 259 -34.62 -42.79 28.08
C ASN A 259 -33.11 -43.07 27.72
N ASP A 260 -32.03 -42.77 28.46
CA ASP A 260 -31.67 -42.03 29.69
C ASP A 260 -30.10 -41.99 29.78
N LYS A 261 -29.52 -41.18 30.69
CA LYS A 261 -28.12 -41.18 31.22
C LYS A 261 -26.95 -40.49 30.47
N LYS A 262 -26.71 -39.23 30.90
CA LYS A 262 -25.45 -38.72 31.53
C LYS A 262 -24.09 -38.63 30.76
N LYS A 263 -23.59 -37.38 30.61
CA LYS A 263 -22.20 -36.84 30.91
C LYS A 263 -21.52 -35.98 29.80
N ARG A 264 -21.11 -34.77 30.21
CA ARG A 264 -19.89 -33.99 29.86
C ARG A 264 -19.05 -34.39 28.62
N GLY A 265 -18.73 -33.42 27.75
CA GLY A 265 -17.40 -33.36 27.11
C GLY A 265 -17.24 -32.59 25.77
N ARG A 266 -16.49 -31.47 25.83
CA ARG A 266 -15.73 -30.76 24.78
C ARG A 266 -15.73 -31.27 23.30
N SER A 267 -16.03 -30.32 22.39
CA SER A 267 -15.39 -30.06 21.07
C SER A 267 -14.69 -31.19 20.29
N PRO A 268 -15.18 -31.60 19.10
CA PRO A 268 -14.52 -32.60 18.25
C PRO A 268 -13.53 -32.00 17.21
N PHE A 269 -12.36 -32.62 17.08
CA PHE A 269 -11.51 -32.52 15.88
C PHE A 269 -10.75 -33.83 15.64
N ARG A 270 -10.51 -34.17 14.36
CA ARG A 270 -9.65 -35.25 13.83
C ARG A 270 -10.06 -36.72 14.06
N PHE A 271 -10.82 -37.23 13.10
CA PHE A 271 -10.65 -38.57 12.52
C PHE A 271 -9.44 -38.57 11.54
N PHE A 272 -8.79 -39.68 11.14
CA PHE A 272 -8.90 -41.11 11.48
C PHE A 272 -7.49 -41.76 11.51
N SER A 273 -7.37 -43.00 12.00
CA SER A 273 -6.10 -43.76 12.11
C SER A 273 -5.93 -44.82 11.00
N ARG A 274 -4.68 -45.23 10.78
CA ARG A 274 -4.27 -46.38 9.94
C ARG A 274 -4.87 -47.70 10.39
N LYS A 275 -4.97 -48.66 9.46
CA LYS A 275 -4.88 -50.11 9.75
C LYS A 275 -3.99 -50.83 8.72
N ARG A 276 -3.45 -51.99 9.10
CA ARG A 276 -2.62 -52.94 8.31
C ARG A 276 -3.40 -54.29 8.22
N ASP A 277 -3.03 -55.36 7.52
CA ASP A 277 -1.73 -55.89 7.04
C ASP A 277 -1.90 -56.94 5.91
N ALA A 278 -0.81 -57.27 5.17
CA ALA A 278 -0.53 -58.49 4.35
C ALA A 278 -1.48 -58.91 3.17
N SER A 279 -1.05 -59.62 2.11
CA SER A 279 0.27 -60.17 1.65
C SER A 279 0.39 -60.11 0.10
N GLY A 280 1.56 -59.76 -0.50
CA GLY A 280 2.52 -60.69 -1.17
C GLY A 280 2.47 -60.55 -2.72
N GLU A 281 3.45 -60.93 -3.58
CA GLU A 281 4.90 -61.21 -3.48
C GLU A 281 5.57 -60.99 -4.90
N ARG A 282 6.89 -61.21 -5.04
CA ARG A 282 7.67 -61.49 -6.28
C ARG A 282 7.61 -60.60 -7.54
N ALA A 283 8.34 -59.48 -7.45
CA ALA A 283 9.59 -59.21 -8.19
C ALA A 283 9.76 -59.42 -9.73
N LYS A 284 10.24 -58.36 -10.41
CA LYS A 284 11.46 -58.36 -11.26
C LYS A 284 12.00 -56.93 -11.48
N LYS A 285 13.24 -56.80 -12.00
CA LYS A 285 13.96 -55.52 -12.25
C LYS A 285 14.21 -55.29 -13.75
N SER A 286 14.33 -54.03 -14.17
CA SER A 286 15.00 -53.60 -15.41
C SER A 286 15.67 -52.22 -15.27
N ARG A 287 16.46 -51.85 -16.30
CA ARG A 287 17.39 -50.71 -16.50
C ARG A 287 17.45 -50.48 -18.03
N THR A 288 17.89 -49.39 -18.66
CA THR A 288 18.56 -48.08 -18.38
C THR A 288 18.39 -47.22 -19.67
N PRO A 289 19.01 -46.03 -19.89
CA PRO A 289 19.56 -44.95 -19.05
C PRO A 289 19.09 -43.53 -19.55
N GLU A 290 19.70 -42.44 -19.06
CA GLU A 290 19.73 -41.12 -19.74
C GLU A 290 21.09 -40.87 -20.43
N PRO A 291 21.15 -40.03 -21.50
CA PRO A 291 22.39 -39.58 -22.14
C PRO A 291 22.94 -38.26 -21.56
N ALA A 292 24.24 -37.99 -21.76
CA ALA A 292 24.91 -36.78 -21.29
C ALA A 292 25.14 -35.75 -22.42
N ALA A 293 25.33 -34.47 -22.04
CA ALA A 293 25.76 -33.39 -22.93
C ALA A 293 27.20 -32.95 -22.62
N LEU A 294 27.94 -32.52 -23.66
CA LEU A 294 29.32 -32.05 -23.57
C LEU A 294 29.38 -30.52 -23.73
N LEU A 295 30.36 -29.88 -23.09
CA LEU A 295 30.74 -28.48 -23.30
C LEU A 295 32.00 -28.39 -24.16
N LEU A 296 32.09 -27.32 -24.96
CA LEU A 296 33.29 -26.93 -25.70
C LEU A 296 33.53 -25.41 -25.59
N GLU A 297 34.79 -25.07 -25.32
CA GLU A 297 35.41 -23.73 -25.32
C GLU A 297 35.58 -23.19 -26.77
N PRO A 298 35.86 -21.87 -27.04
CA PRO A 298 37.14 -21.21 -26.68
C PRO A 298 37.06 -19.65 -26.53
N PRO A 299 38.16 -18.84 -26.66
CA PRO A 299 39.24 -18.71 -25.66
C PRO A 299 39.62 -17.23 -25.33
N ARG A 300 40.33 -16.98 -24.21
CA ARG A 300 41.11 -15.72 -23.97
C ARG A 300 42.34 -15.93 -23.09
N SER A 301 43.46 -15.28 -23.45
CA SER A 301 44.67 -15.00 -22.64
C SER A 301 45.57 -13.98 -23.40
N PRO A 302 46.68 -13.43 -22.84
CA PRO A 302 47.31 -13.66 -21.53
C PRO A 302 47.71 -12.37 -20.76
N MET A 303 48.64 -12.51 -19.79
CA MET A 303 49.36 -11.45 -19.03
C MET A 303 48.55 -10.69 -17.96
N MET A 304 49.04 -10.24 -16.80
CA MET A 304 50.23 -10.38 -15.92
C MET A 304 50.11 -9.18 -14.91
N GLN A 305 50.68 -9.08 -13.71
CA GLN A 305 51.44 -9.98 -12.83
C GLN A 305 51.51 -9.35 -11.42
N ARG A 306 51.28 -10.13 -10.33
CA ARG A 306 51.78 -9.97 -8.93
C ARG A 306 50.98 -10.94 -8.03
N GLY A 307 51.53 -11.55 -6.97
CA GLY A 307 52.92 -11.60 -6.54
C GLY A 307 53.02 -11.78 -5.02
N GLY A 308 53.74 -12.81 -4.55
CA GLY A 308 54.01 -13.05 -3.12
C GLY A 308 53.34 -14.31 -2.55
N SER A 309 54.15 -15.21 -2.01
CA SER A 309 53.76 -16.40 -1.25
C SER A 309 54.69 -16.52 -0.05
N ILE A 310 54.26 -17.16 1.05
CA ILE A 310 55.09 -18.09 1.84
C ILE A 310 54.24 -18.86 2.88
N LEU A 311 54.00 -20.13 2.56
CA LEU A 311 54.10 -21.34 3.41
C LEU A 311 53.80 -21.26 4.92
N ARG A 312 52.95 -22.21 5.38
CA ARG A 312 53.39 -23.38 6.15
C ARG A 312 52.41 -24.55 6.03
N THR A 313 52.86 -25.76 6.38
CA THR A 313 52.31 -27.03 5.85
C THR A 313 52.14 -28.12 6.91
N SER A 314 50.99 -28.82 6.91
CA SER A 314 50.90 -30.23 7.35
C SER A 314 49.58 -30.90 6.92
N GLY A 315 49.59 -32.24 6.91
CA GLY A 315 48.47 -33.17 6.71
C GLY A 315 49.04 -34.60 6.79
N PRO A 316 48.34 -35.65 6.34
CA PRO A 316 46.89 -35.83 6.20
C PRO A 316 46.38 -37.10 6.93
N ALA A 317 45.07 -37.23 7.15
CA ALA A 317 44.45 -38.50 7.61
C ALA A 317 43.03 -38.70 7.03
N LYS A 318 42.60 -39.96 6.89
CA LYS A 318 41.33 -40.35 6.24
C LYS A 318 40.17 -40.41 7.25
N PRO A 319 38.93 -40.09 6.86
CA PRO A 319 37.75 -40.37 7.67
C PRO A 319 37.40 -41.88 7.64
N ASN A 320 36.77 -42.36 8.71
CA ASN A 320 36.11 -43.67 8.77
C ASN A 320 34.67 -43.49 9.26
N ILE A 321 33.76 -44.38 8.85
CA ILE A 321 32.32 -44.23 9.08
C ILE A 321 31.86 -45.18 10.19
N GLN A 322 31.29 -44.61 11.26
CA GLN A 322 30.35 -45.37 12.10
C GLN A 322 29.31 -44.46 12.77
N GLU A 323 28.15 -45.07 13.00
CA GLU A 323 26.83 -44.56 13.37
C GLU A 323 26.77 -43.43 14.43
N MET A 324 25.89 -42.45 14.22
CA MET A 324 25.39 -41.55 15.27
C MET A 324 23.88 -41.69 15.46
N LYS A 325 23.44 -41.71 16.72
CA LYS A 325 22.03 -41.67 17.14
C LYS A 325 21.50 -40.22 17.15
N PRO A 326 20.17 -40.01 17.04
CA PRO A 326 19.58 -38.68 17.04
C PRO A 326 19.77 -37.95 18.39
N PRO A 327 19.95 -36.61 18.38
CA PRO A 327 20.12 -35.83 19.61
C PRO A 327 18.80 -35.60 20.35
N SER A 328 18.88 -35.61 21.68
CA SER A 328 17.84 -35.13 22.60
C SER A 328 17.74 -33.59 22.58
N PRO A 329 16.60 -32.98 22.95
CA PRO A 329 16.44 -31.53 22.94
C PRO A 329 17.42 -30.82 23.90
N MET A 330 17.93 -29.67 23.47
CA MET A 330 18.90 -28.87 24.21
C MET A 330 18.25 -27.97 25.27
N MET A 331 18.97 -27.75 26.37
CA MET A 331 18.64 -26.69 27.34
C MET A 331 18.89 -25.29 26.74
N GLU A 332 18.01 -24.34 27.04
CA GLU A 332 18.19 -22.94 26.69
C GLU A 332 19.35 -22.31 27.46
N ARG A 333 20.07 -21.37 26.83
CA ARG A 333 21.14 -20.62 27.50
C ARG A 333 21.21 -19.15 27.07
N SER A 334 20.29 -18.35 27.63
CA SER A 334 20.44 -16.90 27.85
C SER A 334 20.84 -16.03 26.64
N GLY A 335 19.91 -15.79 25.72
CA GLY A 335 19.95 -14.56 24.91
C GLY A 335 19.59 -13.31 25.73
N PRO A 336 19.85 -12.09 25.24
CA PRO A 336 19.36 -10.86 25.89
C PRO A 336 17.83 -10.85 25.94
N LYS A 337 17.26 -10.37 27.05
CA LYS A 337 15.81 -10.46 27.32
C LYS A 337 14.99 -9.64 26.32
N ALA A 338 14.34 -10.32 25.38
CA ALA A 338 13.12 -9.80 24.79
C ALA A 338 12.06 -9.65 25.90
N MET A 339 11.44 -8.47 26.03
CA MET A 339 10.38 -8.29 27.02
C MET A 339 9.14 -9.08 26.58
N SER A 340 8.63 -9.93 27.47
CA SER A 340 7.39 -10.64 27.24
C SER A 340 6.23 -9.64 27.20
N VAL A 341 5.42 -9.67 26.14
CA VAL A 341 4.12 -9.00 26.14
C VAL A 341 3.22 -9.73 27.13
N THR A 342 3.18 -9.24 28.36
CA THR A 342 2.10 -9.54 29.31
C THR A 342 0.79 -9.01 28.73
N GLN A 343 -0.31 -9.73 28.95
CA GLN A 343 -1.63 -9.22 28.60
C GLN A 343 -1.88 -7.94 29.41
N SER A 344 -1.89 -6.80 28.73
CA SER A 344 -2.04 -5.49 29.35
C SER A 344 -3.46 -5.29 29.87
N THR A 345 -3.58 -4.74 31.07
CA THR A 345 -4.85 -4.35 31.69
C THR A 345 -5.44 -3.06 31.10
N GLY A 346 -4.91 -2.58 29.97
CA GLY A 346 -5.29 -1.30 29.36
C GLY A 346 -4.86 -0.05 30.16
N ILE A 347 -3.92 -0.21 31.10
CA ILE A 347 -3.43 0.84 31.99
C ILE A 347 -1.92 0.98 31.82
N GLU A 348 -1.44 2.16 31.45
CA GLU A 348 -0.02 2.54 31.48
C GLU A 348 0.33 3.27 32.78
N THR A 349 1.52 3.04 33.32
CA THR A 349 2.00 3.67 34.57
C THR A 349 3.38 4.30 34.35
N VAL A 350 3.54 5.59 34.64
CA VAL A 350 4.80 6.32 34.48
C VAL A 350 5.03 7.21 35.70
N GLY A 351 5.97 6.80 36.57
CA GLY A 351 6.13 7.43 37.89
C GLY A 351 4.89 7.18 38.76
N ASN A 352 4.34 8.23 39.35
CA ASN A 352 3.10 8.18 40.14
C ASN A 352 1.84 8.40 39.28
N GLU A 353 1.94 8.47 37.96
CA GLU A 353 0.79 8.70 37.07
C GLU A 353 0.31 7.39 36.44
N MET A 354 -0.99 7.12 36.54
CA MET A 354 -1.66 5.96 35.95
C MET A 354 -2.70 6.41 34.92
N PHE A 355 -2.64 5.89 33.70
CA PHE A 355 -3.52 6.28 32.59
C PHE A 355 -4.24 5.05 32.03
N ASP A 356 -5.57 5.08 31.94
CA ASP A 356 -6.33 4.11 31.16
C ASP A 356 -6.37 4.48 29.66
N ALA A 357 -6.71 3.52 28.81
CA ALA A 357 -6.80 3.72 27.36
C ALA A 357 -7.90 4.71 26.88
N GLU A 358 -8.77 5.21 27.76
CA GLU A 358 -9.69 6.32 27.46
C GLU A 358 -9.10 7.68 27.89
N CYS A 359 -8.39 7.75 29.01
CA CYS A 359 -7.60 8.92 29.42
C CYS A 359 -6.64 9.33 28.31
N LEU A 360 -5.93 8.36 27.73
CA LEU A 360 -4.99 8.61 26.64
C LEU A 360 -5.69 9.14 25.38
N LYS A 361 -6.91 8.67 25.07
CA LYS A 361 -7.72 9.20 23.96
C LYS A 361 -8.08 10.67 24.17
N LEU A 362 -8.43 11.06 25.39
CA LEU A 362 -8.79 12.43 25.77
C LEU A 362 -7.61 13.43 25.75
N ILE A 363 -6.35 12.97 25.80
CA ILE A 363 -5.17 13.83 25.70
C ILE A 363 -4.81 14.01 24.22
N ASN A 364 -4.93 15.25 23.73
CA ASN A 364 -4.61 15.65 22.35
C ASN A 364 -3.41 16.62 22.27
N GLU A 365 -2.75 16.89 23.41
CA GLU A 365 -1.61 17.78 23.55
C GLU A 365 -0.28 16.99 23.55
N TYR A 366 0.61 17.37 22.64
CA TYR A 366 1.85 16.65 22.34
C TYR A 366 3.09 17.53 22.47
N TYR A 367 4.19 16.93 22.88
CA TYR A 367 5.46 17.60 23.18
C TYR A 367 6.65 17.07 22.38
N TYR A 368 7.56 17.97 22.01
CA TYR A 368 8.98 17.65 21.79
C TYR A 368 9.88 18.75 22.35
N GLY A 369 11.08 18.36 22.79
CA GLY A 369 12.11 19.29 23.26
C GLY A 369 13.22 19.51 22.22
N VAL A 370 13.87 20.67 22.29
CA VAL A 370 15.09 20.96 21.53
C VAL A 370 16.13 21.55 22.49
N ARG A 371 17.25 20.85 22.63
CA ARG A 371 18.36 21.23 23.50
C ARG A 371 19.54 21.72 22.66
N ILE A 372 19.83 23.01 22.75
CA ILE A 372 20.96 23.68 22.08
C ILE A 372 22.22 23.46 22.93
N PHE A 373 23.32 23.04 22.32
CA PHE A 373 24.56 22.74 23.05
C PHE A 373 25.35 24.01 23.41
N PRO A 374 26.14 24.00 24.51
CA PRO A 374 27.03 25.11 24.84
C PRO A 374 28.02 25.38 23.70
N GLY A 375 27.96 26.58 23.12
CA GLY A 375 28.78 26.99 21.97
C GLY A 375 28.00 27.22 20.67
N GLN A 376 26.79 26.66 20.54
CA GLN A 376 25.86 27.09 19.50
C GLN A 376 25.16 28.39 19.94
N ASP A 377 25.19 29.42 19.10
CA ASP A 377 24.57 30.73 19.36
C ASP A 377 23.04 30.65 19.19
N PRO A 378 22.24 30.98 20.24
CA PRO A 378 20.78 31.00 20.17
C PRO A 378 20.19 31.96 19.12
N THR A 379 20.88 33.03 18.75
CA THR A 379 20.41 33.96 17.70
C THR A 379 20.44 33.32 16.31
N HIS A 380 21.26 32.29 16.13
CA HIS A 380 21.43 31.52 14.90
C HIS A 380 20.56 30.25 14.86
N VAL A 381 19.56 30.11 15.75
CA VAL A 381 18.63 28.98 15.80
C VAL A 381 17.17 29.44 15.83
N TYR A 382 16.34 28.93 14.91
CA TYR A 382 14.88 29.05 14.94
C TYR A 382 14.24 27.67 15.15
N ILE A 383 13.25 27.60 16.03
CA ILE A 383 12.59 26.35 16.44
C ILE A 383 11.07 26.51 16.26
N GLY A 384 10.41 25.47 15.75
CA GLY A 384 8.95 25.42 15.65
C GLY A 384 8.48 24.45 14.57
N TRP A 385 7.42 24.80 13.86
CA TRP A 385 6.75 23.88 12.93
C TRP A 385 6.67 24.45 11.52
N VAL A 386 6.76 23.59 10.50
CA VAL A 386 6.55 23.93 9.09
C VAL A 386 5.31 23.23 8.54
N THR A 387 4.61 23.91 7.63
CA THR A 387 3.54 23.30 6.83
C THR A 387 4.11 22.55 5.63
N THR A 388 3.26 21.80 4.91
CA THR A 388 3.59 21.18 3.62
C THR A 388 3.99 22.19 2.55
N GLN A 389 3.60 23.47 2.69
CA GLN A 389 3.79 24.55 1.72
C GLN A 389 5.13 25.30 1.86
N PHE A 390 6.04 24.87 2.76
CA PHE A 390 7.32 25.54 2.96
C PHE A 390 8.36 25.15 1.89
N HIS A 391 8.57 26.03 0.91
CA HIS A 391 9.55 25.89 -0.18
C HIS A 391 10.55 27.06 -0.24
N LEU A 392 10.87 27.71 0.88
CA LEU A 392 11.80 28.84 0.92
C LEU A 392 13.20 28.39 1.36
N HIS A 393 14.14 28.35 0.42
CA HIS A 393 15.58 28.15 0.69
C HIS A 393 16.33 29.46 0.43
N THR A 394 16.93 30.05 1.47
CA THR A 394 17.65 31.33 1.38
C THR A 394 18.93 31.31 2.22
N LYS A 395 19.99 31.99 1.75
CA LYS A 395 21.30 32.05 2.45
C LYS A 395 21.25 32.70 3.83
N ASP A 396 20.26 33.57 4.08
CA ASP A 396 19.93 34.10 5.39
C ASP A 396 18.43 33.90 5.65
N PHE A 397 18.06 33.48 6.84
CA PHE A 397 16.66 33.34 7.25
C PHE A 397 16.23 34.47 8.21
N ASN A 398 14.99 34.93 8.07
CA ASN A 398 14.38 35.96 8.92
C ASN A 398 12.85 35.83 8.85
N GLN A 399 12.15 35.97 9.99
CA GLN A 399 10.68 35.90 10.05
C GLN A 399 9.96 36.86 9.08
N SER A 400 10.56 38.01 8.75
CA SER A 400 10.00 38.95 7.76
C SER A 400 9.92 38.40 6.33
N ARG A 401 10.66 37.33 6.01
CA ARG A 401 10.60 36.61 4.72
C ARG A 401 9.53 35.50 4.71
N VAL A 402 8.87 35.21 5.83
CA VAL A 402 7.83 34.18 5.93
C VAL A 402 6.55 34.67 5.25
N ARG A 403 5.99 33.84 4.35
CA ARG A 403 4.68 34.12 3.75
C ARG A 403 3.58 33.96 4.80
N LYS A 404 2.81 35.03 4.98
CA LYS A 404 1.63 35.10 5.85
C LYS A 404 0.43 35.58 5.03
N SER A 405 -0.74 35.02 5.31
CA SER A 405 -2.00 35.40 4.66
C SER A 405 -3.12 35.35 5.67
N THR A 406 -3.79 36.48 5.89
CA THR A 406 -4.97 36.55 6.75
C THR A 406 -6.23 36.39 5.90
N VAL A 407 -7.04 35.37 6.21
CA VAL A 407 -8.33 35.12 5.57
C VAL A 407 -9.41 35.59 6.53
N THR A 408 -10.03 36.72 6.22
CA THR A 408 -11.05 37.35 7.07
C THR A 408 -12.43 37.14 6.47
N LEU A 409 -13.30 36.44 7.20
CA LEU A 409 -14.70 36.26 6.84
C LEU A 409 -15.48 37.51 7.26
N ALA A 410 -16.11 38.19 6.31
CA ALA A 410 -16.90 39.39 6.55
C ALA A 410 -18.35 39.23 6.07
N ASP A 411 -19.27 39.95 6.70
CA ASP A 411 -20.67 40.02 6.25
C ASP A 411 -20.87 41.01 5.07
N GLU A 412 -22.12 41.11 4.59
CA GLU A 412 -22.53 42.04 3.53
C GLU A 412 -22.29 43.53 3.87
N PHE A 413 -22.04 43.84 5.15
CA PHE A 413 -21.71 45.18 5.66
C PHE A 413 -20.21 45.36 5.94
N HIS A 414 -19.37 44.44 5.44
CA HIS A 414 -17.92 44.37 5.66
C HIS A 414 -17.48 44.27 7.14
N ARG A 415 -18.36 43.81 8.03
CA ARG A 415 -18.01 43.55 9.44
C ARG A 415 -17.36 42.17 9.55
N VAL A 416 -16.24 42.09 10.25
CA VAL A 416 -15.52 40.84 10.49
C VAL A 416 -16.34 39.92 11.38
N ILE A 417 -16.61 38.71 10.89
CA ILE A 417 -17.23 37.61 11.63
C ILE A 417 -16.13 36.75 12.28
N ASP A 418 -15.12 36.36 11.50
CA ASP A 418 -13.97 35.56 11.94
C ASP A 418 -12.73 35.89 11.08
N SER A 419 -11.52 35.55 11.56
CA SER A 419 -10.28 35.85 10.86
C SER A 419 -9.17 34.85 11.17
N PHE A 420 -8.73 34.12 10.15
CA PHE A 420 -7.72 33.06 10.24
C PHE A 420 -6.37 33.56 9.71
N GLU A 421 -5.26 33.31 10.42
CA GLU A 421 -3.91 33.65 9.95
C GLU A 421 -3.16 32.41 9.51
N ARG A 422 -2.93 32.27 8.19
CA ARG A 422 -2.15 31.17 7.60
C ARG A 422 -0.70 31.60 7.41
N GLN A 423 0.25 30.87 7.99
CA GLN A 423 1.69 31.07 7.77
C GLN A 423 2.32 29.79 7.21
N SER A 424 3.30 29.90 6.30
CA SER A 424 3.99 28.70 5.76
C SER A 424 4.87 27.99 6.79
N CYS A 425 5.39 28.72 7.77
CA CYS A 425 6.08 28.18 8.94
C CYS A 425 5.81 29.04 10.18
N TYR A 426 5.81 28.40 11.35
CA TYR A 426 5.51 28.97 12.65
C TYR A 426 6.70 28.70 13.58
N MET A 427 7.72 29.57 13.51
CA MET A 427 9.02 29.35 14.15
C MET A 427 9.52 30.60 14.86
N VAL A 428 10.08 30.43 16.06
CA VAL A 428 10.58 31.51 16.93
C VAL A 428 12.09 31.40 17.07
N ARG A 429 12.79 32.54 17.13
CA ARG A 429 14.25 32.57 17.35
C ARG A 429 14.57 32.27 18.82
N ALA A 430 15.61 31.47 19.07
CA ALA A 430 15.78 30.87 20.40
C ALA A 430 16.20 31.90 21.48
N ASP A 431 16.93 32.95 21.10
CA ASP A 431 17.21 34.10 21.97
C ASP A 431 15.95 34.89 22.37
N GLU A 432 14.95 35.02 21.49
CA GLU A 432 13.72 35.76 21.77
C GLU A 432 12.85 35.03 22.80
N LEU A 433 12.86 33.69 22.77
CA LEU A 433 12.26 32.86 23.81
C LEU A 433 12.99 33.05 25.16
N TYR A 434 14.32 33.00 25.15
CA TYR A 434 15.14 33.18 26.35
C TYR A 434 14.98 34.57 26.98
N ASN A 435 14.95 35.62 26.17
CA ASN A 435 14.83 37.01 26.62
C ASN A 435 13.46 37.34 27.23
N GLN A 436 12.38 36.69 26.81
CA GLN A 436 11.07 36.78 27.50
C GLN A 436 11.12 36.13 28.89
N VAL A 437 11.86 35.03 29.01
CA VAL A 437 11.85 34.13 30.17
C VAL A 437 12.86 34.52 31.26
N THR A 438 13.88 35.29 30.89
CA THR A 438 15.05 35.62 31.72
C THR A 438 15.08 37.12 32.10
N GLN A 439 13.91 37.70 32.41
CA GLN A 439 13.79 39.05 33.01
C GLN A 439 14.21 39.09 34.51
N ASP A 440 15.13 38.22 34.90
CA ASP A 440 15.57 38.00 36.27
C ASP A 440 17.03 38.50 36.38
N PRO A 441 17.33 39.56 37.16
CA PRO A 441 18.60 40.30 37.08
C PRO A 441 19.84 39.52 37.57
N SER A 442 19.69 38.26 38.00
CA SER A 442 20.80 37.39 38.37
C SER A 442 21.45 36.71 37.15
N GLY A 443 22.27 37.47 36.43
CA GLY A 443 22.85 37.11 35.12
C GLY A 443 23.74 35.85 35.09
N LYS A 444 23.13 34.66 35.07
CA LYS A 444 23.70 33.43 34.52
C LYS A 444 23.41 33.40 33.02
N GLY A 445 24.38 33.82 32.20
CA GLY A 445 24.25 33.73 30.74
C GLY A 445 24.13 32.29 30.22
N ALA A 446 23.76 32.13 28.94
CA ALA A 446 23.47 30.86 28.27
C ALA A 446 24.68 29.89 28.08
N SER A 447 25.73 30.02 28.88
CA SER A 447 26.97 29.22 28.78
C SER A 447 26.84 27.76 29.24
N GLN A 448 25.66 27.33 29.70
CA GLN A 448 25.34 25.93 30.03
C GLN A 448 24.50 25.22 28.94
N GLY A 449 24.29 25.87 27.79
CA GLY A 449 23.32 25.44 26.78
C GLY A 449 21.91 25.90 27.13
N MET A 450 20.91 25.50 26.34
CA MET A 450 19.52 25.93 26.52
C MET A 450 18.53 24.86 26.03
N SER A 451 17.37 24.78 26.66
CA SER A 451 16.27 23.89 26.30
C SER A 451 14.99 24.66 25.95
N VAL A 452 14.43 24.36 24.78
CA VAL A 452 13.17 24.92 24.26
C VAL A 452 12.16 23.78 24.10
N GLY A 453 11.00 23.92 24.75
CA GLY A 453 9.88 22.98 24.66
C GLY A 453 8.85 23.45 23.64
N CYS A 454 8.39 22.55 22.77
CA CYS A 454 7.41 22.84 21.74
C CYS A 454 6.17 21.99 21.93
N PHE A 455 5.01 22.63 21.97
CA PHE A 455 3.72 22.04 22.30
C PHE A 455 2.73 22.24 21.16
N ILE A 456 1.94 21.21 20.85
CA ILE A 456 0.81 21.30 19.94
C ILE A 456 -0.40 20.57 20.53
N ASP A 457 -1.54 21.25 20.59
CA ASP A 457 -2.83 20.65 20.90
C ASP A 457 -3.61 20.42 19.60
N THR A 458 -3.71 19.14 19.22
CA THR A 458 -4.42 18.72 18.01
C THR A 458 -5.93 18.95 18.07
N ALA A 459 -6.53 19.06 19.26
CA ALA A 459 -7.97 19.21 19.43
C ALA A 459 -8.43 20.67 19.55
N THR A 460 -7.58 21.61 20.01
CA THR A 460 -7.90 23.06 19.98
C THR A 460 -7.23 23.82 18.83
N GLY A 461 -6.23 23.20 18.19
CA GLY A 461 -5.42 23.84 17.15
C GLY A 461 -4.38 24.83 17.68
N TYR A 462 -4.18 24.94 19.01
CA TYR A 462 -3.17 25.83 19.58
C TYR A 462 -1.78 25.21 19.62
N MET A 463 -0.78 26.02 19.31
CA MET A 463 0.64 25.68 19.34
C MET A 463 1.38 26.71 20.20
N THR A 464 2.17 26.24 21.18
CA THR A 464 2.82 27.09 22.19
C THR A 464 4.27 26.66 22.46
N PHE A 465 5.05 27.57 23.06
CA PHE A 465 6.48 27.38 23.33
C PHE A 465 6.83 27.63 24.80
N THR A 466 7.76 26.84 25.34
CA THR A 466 8.43 27.06 26.63
C THR A 466 9.93 27.18 26.45
N CYS A 467 10.62 27.84 27.37
CA CYS A 467 12.08 27.90 27.43
C CYS A 467 12.51 27.73 28.90
N GLU A 468 13.52 26.90 29.15
CA GLU A 468 13.96 26.52 30.52
C GLU A 468 12.78 26.11 31.44
N GLY A 469 11.78 25.42 30.88
CA GLY A 469 10.58 24.96 31.60
C GLY A 469 9.53 26.04 31.91
N LYS A 470 9.76 27.32 31.58
CA LYS A 470 8.80 28.43 31.75
C LYS A 470 8.01 28.69 30.46
N GLU A 471 6.73 29.03 30.57
CA GLU A 471 5.89 29.41 29.42
C GLU A 471 6.34 30.73 28.76
N THR A 472 6.09 30.86 27.45
CA THR A 472 6.32 32.09 26.68
C THR A 472 5.02 32.64 26.10
N ASN A 473 5.03 33.91 25.67
CA ASN A 473 3.85 34.57 25.11
C ASN A 473 3.53 34.16 23.66
N TYR A 474 4.37 33.33 23.03
CA TYR A 474 4.15 32.88 21.65
C TYR A 474 3.11 31.77 21.60
N LYS A 475 1.90 32.13 21.17
CA LYS A 475 0.79 31.19 20.92
C LYS A 475 0.27 31.42 19.50
N TYR A 476 0.13 30.34 18.72
CA TYR A 476 -0.40 30.35 17.36
C TYR A 476 -1.62 29.46 17.28
N LYS A 477 -2.63 29.83 16.47
CA LYS A 477 -3.83 29.03 16.20
C LYS A 477 -3.77 28.50 14.77
N MET A 478 -3.92 27.18 14.62
CA MET A 478 -3.92 26.47 13.35
C MET A 478 -5.34 26.37 12.76
N GLU A 479 -5.46 25.81 11.55
CA GLU A 479 -6.73 25.37 10.97
C GLU A 479 -6.93 23.85 11.15
N PRO A 480 -8.17 23.34 11.14
CA PRO A 480 -8.44 21.90 11.15
C PRO A 480 -7.72 21.15 10.01
N ASP A 481 -7.45 19.87 10.20
CA ASP A 481 -6.73 18.98 9.25
C ASP A 481 -5.31 19.44 8.82
N THR A 482 -4.78 20.54 9.37
CA THR A 482 -3.44 21.05 9.01
C THR A 482 -2.34 20.03 9.31
N LYS A 483 -1.53 19.72 8.29
CA LYS A 483 -0.30 18.91 8.39
C LYS A 483 0.87 19.77 8.84
N LEU A 484 1.44 19.45 10.00
CA LEU A 484 2.53 20.19 10.62
C LEU A 484 3.70 19.25 10.94
N PHE A 485 4.91 19.65 10.53
CA PHE A 485 6.14 18.92 10.80
C PHE A 485 7.00 19.71 11.79
N PRO A 486 7.53 19.08 12.86
CA PRO A 486 8.56 19.68 13.69
C PRO A 486 9.79 20.04 12.85
N ALA A 487 10.30 21.25 13.03
CA ALA A 487 11.37 21.82 12.23
C ALA A 487 12.32 22.69 13.06
N ILE A 488 13.55 22.80 12.58
CA ILE A 488 14.60 23.62 13.17
C ILE A 488 15.43 24.20 12.02
N PHE A 489 15.55 25.52 11.95
CA PHE A 489 16.43 26.18 10.99
C PHE A 489 17.63 26.71 11.77
N VAL A 490 18.85 26.42 11.31
CA VAL A 490 20.06 26.72 12.06
C VAL A 490 21.24 27.10 11.17
N GLU A 491 21.96 28.14 11.55
CA GLU A 491 23.31 28.42 11.06
C GLU A 491 24.30 27.89 12.10
N ALA A 492 25.15 26.93 11.72
CA ALA A 492 26.02 26.24 12.68
C ALA A 492 27.17 27.15 13.14
N THR A 493 27.23 27.44 14.45
CA THR A 493 28.35 28.15 15.11
C THR A 493 29.19 27.22 15.99
N SER A 494 28.92 25.91 15.94
CA SER A 494 29.57 24.85 16.69
C SER A 494 29.55 23.54 15.89
N LYS A 495 30.48 22.63 16.18
CA LYS A 495 30.50 21.27 15.65
C LYS A 495 29.30 20.45 16.14
N GLU A 496 29.01 20.55 17.44
CA GLU A 496 27.81 19.98 18.05
C GLU A 496 26.77 21.10 18.20
N VAL A 497 25.66 20.98 17.48
CA VAL A 497 24.72 22.09 17.29
C VAL A 497 23.59 22.01 18.30
N LEU A 498 22.81 20.93 18.24
CA LEU A 498 21.63 20.72 19.09
C LEU A 498 21.20 19.24 19.13
N GLN A 499 20.23 18.95 19.99
CA GLN A 499 19.63 17.64 20.21
C GLN A 499 18.11 17.76 20.26
N ILE A 500 17.39 16.99 19.43
CA ILE A 500 15.92 16.90 19.47
C ILE A 500 15.52 15.79 20.43
N GLU A 501 14.82 16.13 21.51
CA GLU A 501 14.45 15.22 22.60
C GLU A 501 12.97 14.82 22.48
N LEU A 502 12.72 13.54 22.20
CA LEU A 502 11.38 12.96 22.09
C LEU A 502 10.88 12.57 23.50
N GLY A 503 10.72 13.58 24.37
CA GLY A 503 10.22 13.42 25.73
C GLY A 503 8.71 13.57 25.87
N ARG A 504 8.24 13.74 27.11
CA ARG A 504 6.89 14.23 27.45
C ARG A 504 6.95 15.18 28.64
N THR A 505 5.85 15.87 28.93
CA THR A 505 5.60 16.51 30.23
C THR A 505 4.54 15.74 31.03
N PRO A 506 4.28 16.07 32.31
CA PRO A 506 3.14 15.54 33.07
C PRO A 506 1.77 15.77 32.41
N THR A 507 1.66 16.81 31.57
CA THR A 507 0.40 17.21 30.91
C THR A 507 0.26 16.71 29.47
N THR A 508 1.31 16.14 28.87
CA THR A 508 1.35 15.86 27.43
C THR A 508 1.76 14.42 27.12
N LEU A 509 1.44 14.01 25.89
CA LEU A 509 1.97 12.78 25.30
C LEU A 509 3.25 13.08 24.48
N PRO A 510 4.16 12.10 24.33
CA PRO A 510 5.30 12.23 23.44
C PRO A 510 4.87 12.36 21.97
N LEU A 511 5.64 13.09 21.17
CA LEU A 511 5.41 13.26 19.72
C LEU A 511 5.17 11.93 18.97
N SER A 512 5.79 10.83 19.39
CA SER A 512 5.59 9.49 18.79
C SER A 512 4.13 9.01 18.84
N ALA A 513 3.36 9.42 19.85
CA ALA A 513 1.95 9.10 20.02
C ALA A 513 0.99 9.96 19.16
N ALA A 514 1.49 11.00 18.48
CA ALA A 514 0.76 11.73 17.43
C ALA A 514 1.09 11.18 16.04
N VAL A 515 2.38 10.90 15.82
CA VAL A 515 2.95 10.53 14.52
C VAL A 515 2.50 9.14 14.04
N LEU A 516 2.35 8.17 14.96
CA LEU A 516 1.96 6.80 14.62
C LEU A 516 0.45 6.55 14.74
N ARG A 517 -0.36 7.11 13.83
CA ARG A 517 -1.84 7.04 13.89
C ARG A 517 -2.46 5.64 14.00
N ASN A 518 -1.77 4.61 13.49
CA ASN A 518 -2.25 3.21 13.56
C ASN A 518 -1.80 2.49 14.84
N SER A 519 -1.06 3.16 15.73
CA SER A 519 -0.74 2.69 17.08
C SER A 519 -1.64 3.36 18.10
N GLU A 520 -1.86 2.71 19.24
CA GLU A 520 -2.58 3.33 20.35
C GLU A 520 -1.73 4.48 20.95
N LYS A 521 -2.41 5.56 21.38
CA LYS A 521 -1.77 6.67 22.10
C LYS A 521 -1.10 6.11 23.37
N HIS A 522 0.16 6.46 23.60
CA HIS A 522 1.02 5.89 24.63
C HIS A 522 1.81 6.99 25.36
N VAL A 523 2.14 6.77 26.63
CA VAL A 523 2.86 7.71 27.51
C VAL A 523 4.37 7.52 27.44
N VAL A 524 4.82 6.27 27.29
CA VAL A 524 6.26 5.93 27.22
C VAL A 524 6.81 6.34 25.85
N PRO A 525 7.78 7.26 25.75
CA PRO A 525 8.23 7.77 24.46
C PRO A 525 8.93 6.71 23.59
N GLN A 526 8.32 6.40 22.46
CA GLN A 526 8.87 5.47 21.47
C GLN A 526 9.76 6.22 20.47
N PHE A 527 10.75 5.53 19.88
CA PHE A 527 11.62 6.07 18.83
C PHE A 527 11.46 5.26 17.53
N PRO A 528 10.52 5.63 16.63
CA PRO A 528 10.26 4.86 15.42
C PRO A 528 11.44 4.99 14.43
N PRO A 529 11.96 3.89 13.84
CA PRO A 529 13.01 3.98 12.82
C PRO A 529 12.63 4.86 11.61
N ARG A 530 11.33 4.90 11.29
CA ARG A 530 10.73 5.72 10.23
C ARG A 530 10.85 7.23 10.46
N LEU A 531 10.97 7.66 11.72
CA LEU A 531 11.21 9.06 12.05
C LEU A 531 12.68 9.38 11.75
N LYS A 532 12.91 10.22 10.74
CA LYS A 532 14.22 10.69 10.26
C LYS A 532 14.27 12.21 10.32
N VAL A 533 15.48 12.76 10.26
CA VAL A 533 15.70 14.18 9.93
C VAL A 533 15.82 14.33 8.42
N GLN A 534 15.23 15.39 7.88
CA GLN A 534 15.29 15.77 6.47
C GLN A 534 15.88 17.17 6.34
N CYS A 535 16.71 17.39 5.32
CA CYS A 535 17.28 18.68 4.96
C CYS A 535 16.55 19.26 3.75
N LEU A 536 16.34 20.57 3.70
CA LEU A 536 15.77 21.25 2.53
C LEU A 536 16.79 21.35 1.40
N LYS A 537 16.68 20.48 0.41
CA LYS A 537 17.46 20.53 -0.83
C LYS A 537 17.00 21.73 -1.68
N PRO A 538 17.88 22.63 -2.16
CA PRO A 538 17.48 23.84 -2.89
C PRO A 538 16.90 23.56 -4.29
N HIS A 539 17.40 22.53 -4.97
CA HIS A 539 17.02 22.17 -6.33
C HIS A 539 16.71 20.68 -6.42
N GLN A 540 15.77 20.30 -7.28
CA GLN A 540 15.42 18.90 -7.56
C GLN A 540 15.50 18.61 -9.06
N TRP A 541 15.62 17.34 -9.44
CA TRP A 541 15.32 16.93 -10.81
C TRP A 541 13.81 16.82 -11.00
N ALA A 542 13.31 17.33 -12.11
CA ALA A 542 11.93 17.17 -12.53
C ALA A 542 11.85 16.81 -14.01
N ARG A 543 10.82 16.07 -14.38
CA ARG A 543 10.63 15.56 -15.74
C ARG A 543 9.95 16.61 -16.62
N VAL A 544 10.38 16.72 -17.88
CA VAL A 544 9.70 17.53 -18.89
C VAL A 544 8.57 16.70 -19.51
N PRO A 545 7.32 17.18 -19.55
CA PRO A 545 6.23 16.52 -20.27
C PRO A 545 6.55 16.42 -21.77
N ASN A 546 6.37 15.23 -22.35
CA ASN A 546 6.65 14.98 -23.77
C ASN A 546 5.68 15.74 -24.71
N VAL A 547 4.47 16.04 -24.22
CA VAL A 547 3.41 16.77 -24.93
C VAL A 547 3.00 17.95 -24.06
N SER A 548 2.74 19.10 -24.68
CA SER A 548 2.34 20.34 -24.00
C SER A 548 1.09 20.93 -24.64
N LEU A 549 0.27 21.62 -23.85
CA LEU A 549 -0.99 22.20 -24.30
C LEU A 549 -0.73 23.25 -25.40
N GLN A 550 -1.36 23.07 -26.56
CA GLN A 550 -1.25 24.02 -27.66
C GLN A 550 -2.23 25.17 -27.43
N VAL A 551 -1.68 26.32 -27.02
CA VAL A 551 -2.46 27.52 -26.67
C VAL A 551 -2.31 28.57 -27.77
N HIS A 552 -3.39 28.79 -28.52
CA HIS A 552 -3.45 29.78 -29.60
C HIS A 552 -3.94 31.12 -29.05
N ALA A 553 -3.02 32.09 -28.92
CA ALA A 553 -3.31 33.45 -28.49
C ALA A 553 -3.42 34.41 -29.70
N LEU A 554 -4.58 35.05 -29.87
CA LEU A 554 -4.88 35.96 -30.99
C LEU A 554 -5.42 37.30 -30.48
N LYS A 555 -4.77 38.41 -30.86
CA LYS A 555 -5.31 39.75 -30.59
C LYS A 555 -6.48 40.04 -31.54
N LEU A 556 -7.68 40.21 -30.99
CA LEU A 556 -8.89 40.46 -31.78
C LEU A 556 -9.03 41.93 -32.22
N SER A 557 -8.70 42.86 -31.31
CA SER A 557 -8.64 44.31 -31.55
C SER A 557 -8.13 45.02 -30.30
N ASP A 558 -7.82 46.31 -30.36
CA ASP A 558 -7.49 47.11 -29.17
C ASP A 558 -8.65 47.24 -28.17
N ILE A 559 -9.90 47.12 -28.64
CA ILE A 559 -11.12 47.22 -27.81
C ILE A 559 -11.47 45.86 -27.17
N ARG A 560 -11.31 44.75 -27.90
CA ARG A 560 -11.64 43.39 -27.42
C ARG A 560 -10.45 42.65 -26.79
N GLY A 561 -9.24 43.19 -26.88
CA GLY A 561 -8.03 42.57 -26.34
C GLY A 561 -7.65 41.27 -27.05
N TRP A 562 -7.29 40.26 -26.26
CA TRP A 562 -6.79 38.96 -26.71
C TRP A 562 -7.81 37.86 -26.48
N SER A 563 -7.94 36.96 -27.45
CA SER A 563 -8.57 35.65 -27.30
C SER A 563 -7.47 34.60 -27.09
N MET A 564 -7.75 33.61 -26.24
CA MET A 564 -6.90 32.43 -26.06
C MET A 564 -7.77 31.19 -26.26
N LEU A 565 -7.30 30.27 -27.09
CA LEU A 565 -7.94 28.99 -27.37
C LEU A 565 -6.97 27.86 -27.04
N CYS A 566 -7.50 26.74 -26.59
CA CYS A 566 -6.78 25.48 -26.36
C CYS A 566 -7.69 24.38 -26.91
N GLU A 567 -7.21 23.65 -27.91
CA GLU A 567 -8.04 22.73 -28.69
C GLU A 567 -8.09 21.35 -28.04
N ASP A 568 -6.93 20.72 -27.83
CA ASP A 568 -6.83 19.37 -27.27
C ASP A 568 -6.56 19.37 -25.74
N PRO A 569 -7.34 18.60 -24.94
CA PRO A 569 -7.06 18.38 -23.53
C PRO A 569 -5.97 17.32 -23.34
N ILE A 570 -4.96 17.61 -22.51
CA ILE A 570 -3.90 16.65 -22.15
C ILE A 570 -4.13 16.15 -20.72
N SER A 571 -4.23 14.83 -20.58
CA SER A 571 -4.29 14.14 -19.29
C SER A 571 -2.89 13.68 -18.84
N MET A 572 -2.64 13.67 -17.53
CA MET A 572 -1.48 13.02 -16.92
C MET A 572 -1.91 12.20 -15.70
N LEU A 573 -1.16 11.14 -15.38
CA LEU A 573 -1.37 10.34 -14.17
C LEU A 573 -0.36 10.77 -13.10
N ALA A 574 -0.86 11.38 -12.03
CA ALA A 574 -0.05 11.83 -10.91
C ALA A 574 -0.21 10.92 -9.69
N LEU A 575 0.89 10.66 -8.98
CA LEU A 575 0.91 9.94 -7.71
C LEU A 575 0.91 10.95 -6.55
N HIS A 576 -0.08 10.87 -5.65
CA HIS A 576 -0.10 11.62 -4.40
C HIS A 576 0.61 10.84 -3.30
N ILE A 577 1.47 11.52 -2.54
CA ILE A 577 2.17 11.00 -1.36
C ILE A 577 1.47 11.59 -0.12
N PRO A 578 0.59 10.85 0.58
CA PRO A 578 -0.29 11.44 1.59
C PRO A 578 0.44 12.02 2.81
N GLU A 579 1.64 11.53 3.09
CA GLU A 579 2.47 11.94 4.23
C GLU A 579 3.20 13.26 3.98
N GLU A 580 3.68 13.51 2.77
CA GLU A 580 4.28 14.79 2.37
C GLU A 580 3.24 15.80 1.86
N ASP A 581 2.05 15.32 1.51
CA ASP A 581 0.98 16.05 0.83
C ASP A 581 1.37 16.60 -0.54
N ARG A 582 2.13 15.80 -1.28
CA ARG A 582 2.77 16.18 -2.54
C ARG A 582 2.33 15.27 -3.67
N CYS A 583 2.20 15.83 -4.87
CA CYS A 583 2.01 15.06 -6.11
C CYS A 583 3.29 15.03 -6.95
N MET A 584 3.47 13.96 -7.74
CA MET A 584 4.54 13.79 -8.74
C MET A 584 3.98 13.12 -10.00
N ASP A 585 4.64 13.24 -11.16
CA ASP A 585 4.28 12.47 -12.36
C ASP A 585 4.60 10.97 -12.11
N ILE A 586 3.70 10.05 -12.46
CA ILE A 586 3.99 8.61 -12.36
C ILE A 586 5.23 8.22 -13.20
N LEU A 587 5.52 8.98 -14.25
CA LEU A 587 6.69 8.80 -15.11
C LEU A 587 7.99 9.33 -14.49
N GLU A 588 7.93 10.11 -13.39
CA GLU A 588 9.12 10.50 -12.61
C GLU A 588 9.68 9.34 -11.77
N LEU A 589 8.89 8.28 -11.53
CA LEU A 589 9.32 7.12 -10.75
C LEU A 589 10.51 6.37 -11.37
N ILE A 590 10.80 6.54 -12.67
CA ILE A 590 11.91 5.85 -13.34
C ILE A 590 13.29 6.16 -12.74
N GLU A 591 13.50 7.40 -12.24
CA GLU A 591 14.72 7.83 -11.55
C GLU A 591 14.65 7.59 -10.03
N MET A 592 13.53 7.04 -9.52
CA MET A 592 13.25 6.89 -8.09
C MET A 592 12.99 5.42 -7.73
N GLU A 593 13.98 4.56 -7.98
CA GLU A 593 13.90 3.09 -7.87
C GLU A 593 13.20 2.59 -6.59
N LYS A 594 13.50 3.19 -5.43
CA LYS A 594 12.87 2.84 -4.14
C LYS A 594 11.33 2.98 -4.17
N MET A 595 10.82 4.06 -4.77
CA MET A 595 9.37 4.31 -4.90
C MET A 595 8.76 3.55 -6.08
N LEU A 596 9.50 3.39 -7.19
CA LEU A 596 9.11 2.55 -8.31
C LEU A 596 8.84 1.11 -7.87
N SER A 597 9.79 0.53 -7.13
CA SER A 597 9.67 -0.81 -6.55
C SER A 597 8.49 -0.89 -5.59
N PHE A 598 8.34 0.06 -4.67
CA PHE A 598 7.21 0.10 -3.73
C PHE A 598 5.84 0.15 -4.44
N HIS A 599 5.71 0.97 -5.48
CA HIS A 599 4.45 1.08 -6.23
C HIS A 599 4.17 -0.18 -7.08
N ALA A 600 5.19 -0.77 -7.72
CA ALA A 600 5.04 -2.04 -8.45
C ALA A 600 4.59 -3.19 -7.53
N HIS A 601 5.14 -3.29 -6.30
CA HIS A 601 4.69 -4.24 -5.29
C HIS A 601 3.27 -3.91 -4.78
N THR A 602 2.87 -2.64 -4.76
CA THR A 602 1.49 -2.24 -4.42
C THR A 602 0.48 -2.71 -5.47
N LEU A 603 0.79 -2.54 -6.76
CA LEU A 603 -0.03 -3.08 -7.86
C LEU A 603 -0.11 -4.62 -7.79
N THR A 604 1.02 -5.28 -7.47
CA THR A 604 1.08 -6.74 -7.28
C THR A 604 0.19 -7.20 -6.11
N LEU A 605 0.16 -6.44 -5.01
CA LEU A 605 -0.72 -6.69 -3.87
C LEU A 605 -2.20 -6.56 -4.25
N TYR A 606 -2.57 -5.55 -5.05
CA TYR A 606 -3.95 -5.40 -5.53
C TYR A 606 -4.39 -6.59 -6.40
N SER A 607 -3.54 -7.06 -7.31
CA SER A 607 -3.81 -8.29 -8.07
C SER A 607 -3.93 -9.53 -7.17
N ALA A 608 -3.10 -9.64 -6.14
CA ALA A 608 -3.15 -10.75 -5.18
C ALA A 608 -4.43 -10.74 -4.30
N LEU A 609 -4.99 -9.57 -3.98
CA LEU A 609 -6.27 -9.45 -3.25
C LEU A 609 -7.47 -9.94 -4.08
N CYS A 610 -7.37 -9.90 -5.42
CA CYS A 610 -8.41 -10.35 -6.35
C CYS A 610 -8.36 -11.88 -6.63
N TYR A 611 -7.33 -12.57 -6.17
CA TYR A 611 -7.09 -13.99 -6.42
C TYR A 611 -8.29 -14.87 -6.01
N GLN A 612 -8.52 -15.95 -6.76
CA GLN A 612 -9.68 -16.86 -6.59
C GLN A 612 -11.04 -16.15 -6.66
N SER A 613 -11.21 -15.29 -7.67
CA SER A 613 -12.51 -14.67 -8.03
C SER A 613 -13.11 -13.81 -6.91
N ASN A 614 -12.27 -13.08 -6.17
CA ASN A 614 -12.70 -12.23 -5.06
C ASN A 614 -13.32 -10.91 -5.56
N TYR A 615 -14.50 -10.99 -6.19
CA TYR A 615 -15.19 -9.84 -6.78
C TYR A 615 -15.40 -8.68 -5.80
N ARG A 616 -15.62 -8.96 -4.50
CA ARG A 616 -15.76 -7.93 -3.47
C ARG A 616 -14.49 -7.07 -3.33
N ALA A 617 -13.31 -7.67 -3.42
CA ALA A 617 -12.05 -6.92 -3.44
C ALA A 617 -11.86 -6.18 -4.77
N ALA A 618 -12.20 -6.81 -5.91
CA ALA A 618 -12.06 -6.18 -7.22
C ALA A 618 -12.90 -4.89 -7.34
N HIS A 619 -14.18 -4.93 -6.96
CA HIS A 619 -15.06 -3.75 -6.93
C HIS A 619 -14.55 -2.65 -5.99
N ALA A 620 -14.06 -3.00 -4.80
CA ALA A 620 -13.48 -2.02 -3.87
C ALA A 620 -12.18 -1.40 -4.40
N LEU A 621 -11.36 -2.17 -5.13
CA LEU A 621 -10.14 -1.68 -5.76
C LEU A 621 -10.41 -0.75 -6.95
N CYS A 622 -11.52 -0.90 -7.65
CA CYS A 622 -11.96 0.04 -8.69
C CYS A 622 -12.29 1.45 -8.16
N LEU A 623 -12.46 1.63 -6.83
CA LEU A 623 -12.57 2.94 -6.18
C LEU A 623 -11.20 3.59 -5.91
N HIS A 624 -10.11 2.80 -5.96
CA HIS A 624 -8.73 3.27 -5.77
C HIS A 624 -7.97 3.39 -7.10
N VAL A 625 -8.29 2.57 -8.09
CA VAL A 625 -7.72 2.60 -9.44
C VAL A 625 -8.87 2.60 -10.44
N ASP A 626 -9.15 3.75 -11.05
CA ASP A 626 -10.33 3.92 -11.92
C ASP A 626 -10.11 3.42 -13.37
N GLN A 627 -11.20 3.32 -14.13
CA GLN A 627 -11.17 2.88 -15.53
C GLN A 627 -10.27 3.76 -16.42
N LYS A 628 -10.22 5.08 -16.17
CA LYS A 628 -9.46 6.05 -16.97
C LYS A 628 -7.97 5.96 -16.66
N GLN A 629 -7.60 5.74 -15.40
CA GLN A 629 -6.23 5.50 -14.95
C GLN A 629 -5.68 4.21 -15.57
N LEU A 630 -6.46 3.11 -15.56
CA LEU A 630 -6.08 1.88 -16.26
C LEU A 630 -5.94 2.08 -17.77
N GLN A 631 -6.90 2.75 -18.42
CA GLN A 631 -6.82 3.04 -19.86
C GLN A 631 -5.63 3.94 -20.23
N TYR A 632 -5.30 4.94 -19.41
CA TYR A 632 -4.10 5.77 -19.58
C TYR A 632 -2.82 4.95 -19.37
N ALA A 633 -2.76 4.12 -18.33
CA ALA A 633 -1.59 3.32 -18.01
C ALA A 633 -1.24 2.31 -19.12
N ILE A 634 -2.24 1.59 -19.67
CA ILE A 634 -1.97 0.61 -20.74
C ILE A 634 -1.57 1.26 -22.07
N ARG A 635 -2.04 2.49 -22.32
CA ARG A 635 -1.74 3.34 -23.49
C ARG A 635 -0.45 4.16 -23.35
N SER A 636 0.13 4.26 -22.15
CA SER A 636 1.36 5.05 -21.94
C SER A 636 2.60 4.31 -22.44
N GLU A 637 3.18 4.82 -23.52
CA GLU A 637 4.46 4.36 -24.09
C GLU A 637 5.67 4.63 -23.17
N TYR A 638 5.58 5.64 -22.32
CA TYR A 638 6.69 6.10 -21.46
C TYR A 638 6.68 5.45 -20.08
N MET A 639 5.70 4.60 -19.79
CA MET A 639 5.58 3.90 -18.52
C MET A 639 6.71 2.88 -18.35
N SER A 640 7.39 2.93 -17.20
CA SER A 640 8.51 2.04 -16.88
C SER A 640 8.09 0.57 -16.81
N GLY A 641 8.99 -0.34 -17.18
CA GLY A 641 8.72 -1.78 -17.31
C GLY A 641 7.97 -2.41 -16.12
N PRO A 642 8.41 -2.22 -14.86
CA PRO A 642 7.72 -2.78 -13.69
C PRO A 642 6.27 -2.29 -13.53
N LEU A 643 6.01 -0.99 -13.78
CA LEU A 643 4.66 -0.44 -13.71
C LEU A 643 3.82 -0.90 -14.88
N ARG A 644 4.37 -0.94 -16.10
CA ARG A 644 3.67 -1.44 -17.28
C ARG A 644 3.23 -2.90 -17.09
N ARG A 645 4.09 -3.78 -16.58
CA ARG A 645 3.67 -5.15 -16.17
C ARG A 645 2.58 -5.09 -15.10
N GLY A 646 2.78 -4.31 -14.04
CA GLY A 646 1.84 -4.19 -12.92
C GLY A 646 0.42 -3.75 -13.30
N PHE A 647 0.27 -2.74 -14.17
CA PHE A 647 -1.05 -2.25 -14.60
C PHE A 647 -1.76 -3.20 -15.56
N TYR A 648 -1.03 -3.88 -16.47
CA TYR A 648 -1.61 -4.92 -17.33
C TYR A 648 -2.07 -6.12 -16.49
N ASP A 649 -1.23 -6.58 -15.55
CA ASP A 649 -1.55 -7.68 -14.64
C ASP A 649 -2.70 -7.33 -13.68
N LEU A 650 -2.84 -6.06 -13.28
CA LEU A 650 -3.98 -5.58 -12.49
C LEU A 650 -5.28 -5.54 -13.29
N LEU A 651 -5.25 -5.05 -14.54
CA LEU A 651 -6.42 -5.08 -15.43
C LEU A 651 -6.91 -6.52 -15.65
N ILE A 652 -5.98 -7.45 -15.89
CA ILE A 652 -6.27 -8.88 -16.02
C ILE A 652 -6.88 -9.42 -14.72
N ALA A 653 -6.25 -9.20 -13.57
CA ALA A 653 -6.70 -9.73 -12.27
C ALA A 653 -8.06 -9.18 -11.81
N LEU A 654 -8.37 -7.91 -12.09
CA LEU A 654 -9.64 -7.27 -11.73
C LEU A 654 -10.81 -7.74 -12.59
N HIS A 655 -10.62 -7.77 -13.91
CA HIS A 655 -11.74 -7.86 -14.86
C HIS A 655 -11.82 -9.20 -15.58
N VAL A 656 -10.69 -9.84 -15.89
CA VAL A 656 -10.60 -10.90 -16.93
C VAL A 656 -10.28 -12.28 -16.36
N GLU A 657 -9.34 -12.38 -15.42
CA GLU A 657 -8.70 -13.64 -14.97
C GLU A 657 -9.71 -14.65 -14.39
N SER A 658 -10.75 -14.16 -13.70
CA SER A 658 -11.79 -15.00 -13.11
C SER A 658 -12.59 -15.77 -14.17
N HIS A 659 -12.95 -15.12 -15.28
CA HIS A 659 -13.65 -15.79 -16.38
C HIS A 659 -12.70 -16.64 -17.21
N ALA A 660 -11.48 -16.17 -17.48
CA ALA A 660 -10.44 -16.96 -18.16
C ALA A 660 -10.13 -18.27 -17.41
N THR A 661 -10.05 -18.24 -16.07
CA THR A 661 -9.88 -19.43 -15.23
C THR A 661 -11.07 -20.38 -15.34
N THR A 662 -12.29 -19.86 -15.44
CA THR A 662 -13.50 -20.67 -15.63
C THR A 662 -13.48 -21.39 -16.98
N MET A 663 -13.09 -20.67 -18.05
CA MET A 663 -12.94 -21.22 -19.40
C MET A 663 -11.83 -22.29 -19.46
N GLU A 664 -10.68 -22.04 -18.84
CA GLU A 664 -9.56 -22.99 -18.77
C GLU A 664 -9.91 -24.30 -18.03
N VAL A 665 -10.81 -24.25 -17.03
CA VAL A 665 -11.34 -25.46 -16.36
C VAL A 665 -12.30 -26.24 -17.27
N CYS A 666 -13.22 -25.56 -17.95
CA CYS A 666 -14.22 -26.18 -18.82
C CYS A 666 -13.69 -26.59 -20.21
N LYS A 667 -12.49 -26.18 -20.64
CA LYS A 667 -12.05 -26.34 -22.04
C LYS A 667 -12.03 -27.78 -22.58
N ASN A 668 -11.90 -28.77 -21.70
CA ASN A 668 -11.89 -30.19 -22.02
C ASN A 668 -13.29 -30.82 -22.13
N GLU A 669 -14.36 -30.04 -21.87
CA GLU A 669 -15.75 -30.51 -21.91
C GLU A 669 -16.40 -30.18 -23.27
N PHE A 670 -16.59 -31.20 -24.10
CA PHE A 670 -17.16 -31.06 -25.44
C PHE A 670 -18.67 -31.32 -25.43
N ILE A 671 -19.44 -30.32 -25.00
CA ILE A 671 -20.91 -30.37 -24.93
C ILE A 671 -21.49 -29.71 -26.19
N ILE A 672 -21.85 -30.52 -27.18
CA ILE A 672 -22.27 -30.04 -28.52
C ILE A 672 -23.78 -30.25 -28.69
N PRO A 673 -24.59 -29.20 -28.87
CA PRO A 673 -26.01 -29.33 -29.21
C PRO A 673 -26.18 -29.71 -30.69
N LEU A 674 -27.23 -30.47 -30.98
CA LEU A 674 -27.57 -30.89 -32.34
C LEU A 674 -28.63 -29.94 -32.92
N GLY A 675 -28.28 -29.22 -33.98
CA GLY A 675 -29.13 -28.21 -34.62
C GLY A 675 -28.69 -27.91 -36.06
N SER A 676 -29.39 -26.98 -36.74
CA SER A 676 -29.01 -26.59 -38.11
C SER A 676 -27.72 -25.78 -38.14
N GLU A 677 -27.49 -24.95 -37.12
CA GLU A 677 -26.24 -24.17 -36.90
C GLU A 677 -24.98 -25.05 -37.00
N LEU A 678 -25.02 -26.28 -36.46
CA LEU A 678 -23.91 -27.25 -36.55
C LEU A 678 -23.71 -27.78 -37.98
N LYS A 679 -24.77 -27.90 -38.77
CA LYS A 679 -24.71 -28.34 -40.17
C LYS A 679 -24.19 -27.23 -41.07
N GLU A 680 -24.70 -26.01 -40.88
CA GLU A 680 -24.33 -24.81 -41.62
C GLU A 680 -22.85 -24.44 -41.40
N LEU A 681 -22.34 -24.54 -40.17
CA LEU A 681 -20.94 -24.23 -39.84
C LEU A 681 -19.92 -25.23 -40.43
N TYR A 682 -20.32 -26.48 -40.64
CA TYR A 682 -19.44 -27.55 -41.15
C TYR A 682 -19.93 -28.12 -42.50
N GLU A 683 -20.60 -27.31 -43.33
CA GLU A 683 -20.84 -27.62 -44.75
C GLU A 683 -19.52 -27.61 -45.55
N ASP A 684 -18.59 -26.72 -45.19
CA ASP A 684 -17.23 -26.69 -45.71
C ASP A 684 -16.30 -27.66 -44.93
N PRO A 685 -15.69 -28.67 -45.58
CA PRO A 685 -14.72 -29.55 -44.95
C PRO A 685 -13.46 -28.85 -44.38
N GLU A 686 -13.06 -27.69 -44.91
CA GLU A 686 -11.89 -26.96 -44.39
C GLU A 686 -12.13 -26.38 -42.99
N MET A 687 -13.39 -26.08 -42.63
CA MET A 687 -13.75 -25.59 -41.29
C MET A 687 -13.38 -26.57 -40.18
N GLY A 688 -13.44 -27.88 -40.43
CA GLY A 688 -12.99 -28.91 -39.49
C GLY A 688 -11.48 -28.84 -39.15
N HIS A 689 -10.70 -28.11 -39.94
CA HIS A 689 -9.26 -27.88 -39.72
C HIS A 689 -8.90 -26.39 -39.56
N SER A 690 -9.89 -25.49 -39.45
CA SER A 690 -9.63 -24.05 -39.37
C SER A 690 -8.86 -23.65 -38.11
N LEU A 691 -7.98 -22.66 -38.28
CA LEU A 691 -7.36 -21.87 -37.20
C LEU A 691 -7.79 -20.40 -37.28
N ARG A 692 -8.62 -20.04 -38.27
CA ARG A 692 -9.00 -18.64 -38.59
C ARG A 692 -10.36 -18.24 -38.02
N SER A 693 -11.18 -19.22 -37.64
CA SER A 693 -12.50 -19.00 -37.02
C SER A 693 -12.43 -19.28 -35.51
N LEU A 694 -13.22 -18.53 -34.75
CA LEU A 694 -13.54 -18.78 -33.35
C LEU A 694 -14.96 -19.34 -33.18
N GLN A 695 -15.77 -19.32 -34.25
CA GLN A 695 -17.18 -19.69 -34.22
C GLN A 695 -17.31 -21.20 -33.95
N THR A 696 -17.91 -21.57 -32.82
CA THR A 696 -18.12 -22.96 -32.39
C THR A 696 -19.51 -23.10 -31.79
N VAL A 697 -20.12 -24.28 -31.94
CA VAL A 697 -21.51 -24.57 -31.51
C VAL A 697 -21.56 -25.18 -30.10
N SER A 698 -20.41 -25.60 -29.56
CA SER A 698 -20.25 -26.08 -28.18
C SER A 698 -20.81 -25.12 -27.12
N VAL A 699 -21.44 -25.68 -26.07
CA VAL A 699 -21.92 -24.92 -24.92
C VAL A 699 -20.74 -24.44 -24.07
N LEU A 700 -20.48 -23.13 -24.09
CA LEU A 700 -19.40 -22.48 -23.32
C LEU A 700 -19.96 -21.55 -22.23
N PRO A 701 -19.25 -21.37 -21.09
CA PRO A 701 -19.55 -20.31 -20.12
C PRO A 701 -19.56 -18.92 -20.77
N GLN A 702 -20.57 -18.10 -20.45
CA GLN A 702 -20.64 -16.71 -20.90
C GLN A 702 -20.14 -15.75 -19.82
N MET A 703 -19.37 -14.73 -20.20
CA MET A 703 -18.93 -13.68 -19.29
C MET A 703 -20.12 -12.83 -18.84
N LYS A 704 -20.13 -12.44 -17.57
CA LYS A 704 -21.02 -11.41 -17.03
C LYS A 704 -20.19 -10.41 -16.23
N MET A 705 -20.61 -9.15 -16.28
CA MET A 705 -20.04 -8.06 -15.52
C MET A 705 -21.14 -7.36 -14.72
N THR A 706 -20.73 -6.60 -13.71
CA THR A 706 -21.59 -5.76 -12.87
C THR A 706 -20.99 -4.37 -12.76
N ASP A 707 -21.84 -3.34 -12.80
CA ASP A 707 -21.41 -1.95 -12.65
C ASP A 707 -20.73 -1.70 -11.30
N ILE A 708 -19.81 -0.74 -11.27
CA ILE A 708 -19.03 -0.40 -10.08
C ILE A 708 -19.86 0.53 -9.19
N THR A 709 -20.21 0.07 -7.99
CA THR A 709 -21.00 0.82 -7.00
C THR A 709 -20.30 0.91 -5.66
N GLU A 710 -20.35 2.06 -4.99
CA GLU A 710 -19.71 2.28 -3.68
C GLU A 710 -20.21 1.31 -2.59
N THR A 711 -21.48 0.88 -2.66
CA THR A 711 -22.13 0.01 -1.68
C THR A 711 -22.58 -1.32 -2.29
N ILE A 712 -21.86 -2.40 -1.99
CA ILE A 712 -22.22 -3.77 -2.43
C ILE A 712 -23.32 -4.32 -1.52
N GLU A 713 -24.58 -4.26 -1.96
CA GLU A 713 -25.74 -4.74 -1.20
C GLU A 713 -25.85 -6.27 -1.14
N ASN A 714 -25.51 -6.98 -2.23
CA ASN A 714 -25.67 -8.43 -2.33
C ASN A 714 -24.47 -9.09 -3.03
N ILE A 715 -23.81 -10.01 -2.33
CA ILE A 715 -22.62 -10.72 -2.82
C ILE A 715 -22.99 -11.83 -3.82
N ASN A 716 -24.19 -12.41 -3.71
CA ASN A 716 -24.60 -13.58 -4.50
C ASN A 716 -24.89 -13.25 -5.98
N THR A 717 -24.99 -11.97 -6.32
CA THR A 717 -25.23 -11.45 -7.68
C THR A 717 -24.04 -10.66 -8.23
N LEU A 718 -22.91 -10.64 -7.51
CA LEU A 718 -21.72 -9.87 -7.86
C LEU A 718 -20.83 -10.66 -8.84
N TYR A 719 -20.43 -10.01 -9.94
CA TYR A 719 -19.52 -10.55 -10.94
C TYR A 719 -18.29 -9.63 -11.08
N SER A 720 -17.44 -9.85 -12.09
CA SER A 720 -16.35 -8.92 -12.42
C SER A 720 -16.86 -7.48 -12.54
N PRO A 721 -16.15 -6.47 -12.00
CA PRO A 721 -16.49 -5.08 -12.23
C PRO A 721 -16.41 -4.74 -13.73
N TYR A 722 -17.36 -3.94 -14.21
CA TYR A 722 -17.46 -3.57 -15.63
C TYR A 722 -16.19 -2.89 -16.16
N PHE A 723 -15.78 -3.28 -17.37
CA PHE A 723 -14.72 -2.61 -18.13
C PHE A 723 -15.01 -2.75 -19.64
N PRO A 724 -14.82 -1.71 -20.47
CA PRO A 724 -15.08 -1.79 -21.91
C PRO A 724 -13.97 -2.57 -22.63
N LEU A 725 -14.06 -3.91 -22.63
CA LEU A 725 -13.06 -4.80 -23.20
C LEU A 725 -12.89 -4.65 -24.73
N ASP A 726 -13.90 -4.23 -25.48
CA ASP A 726 -13.78 -3.88 -26.90
C ASP A 726 -12.70 -2.82 -27.15
N ALA A 727 -12.75 -1.72 -26.39
CA ALA A 727 -11.78 -0.63 -26.48
C ALA A 727 -10.38 -0.99 -25.93
N VAL A 728 -10.26 -2.14 -25.26
CA VAL A 728 -8.98 -2.78 -24.91
C VAL A 728 -8.49 -3.64 -26.07
N ARG A 729 -9.31 -4.56 -26.59
CA ARG A 729 -8.98 -5.41 -27.75
C ARG A 729 -8.47 -4.57 -28.90
N ASP A 730 -9.25 -3.59 -29.34
CA ASP A 730 -8.93 -2.83 -30.56
C ASP A 730 -7.62 -2.05 -30.39
N TYR A 731 -7.36 -1.50 -29.19
CA TYR A 731 -6.06 -0.89 -28.86
C TYR A 731 -4.92 -1.91 -28.79
N ILE A 732 -5.12 -3.06 -28.15
CA ILE A 732 -4.07 -4.06 -27.92
C ILE A 732 -3.67 -4.81 -29.20
N MET A 733 -4.62 -5.05 -30.12
CA MET A 733 -4.33 -5.59 -31.44
C MET A 733 -3.47 -4.62 -32.25
N THR A 734 -3.85 -3.34 -32.32
CA THR A 734 -3.02 -2.31 -32.98
C THR A 734 -1.66 -2.14 -32.30
N ALA A 735 -1.60 -2.09 -30.97
CA ALA A 735 -0.33 -1.95 -30.25
C ALA A 735 0.60 -3.17 -30.39
N LEU A 736 0.06 -4.37 -30.68
CA LEU A 736 0.85 -5.55 -31.02
C LEU A 736 1.33 -5.53 -32.48
N GLU A 737 0.47 -5.07 -33.40
CA GLU A 737 0.76 -4.85 -34.83
C GLU A 737 1.93 -3.82 -34.97
N GLU A 738 1.78 -2.65 -34.35
CA GLU A 738 2.84 -1.63 -34.22
C GLU A 738 4.11 -2.19 -33.55
N ALA A 739 3.98 -2.99 -32.49
CA ALA A 739 5.14 -3.60 -31.83
C ALA A 739 5.92 -4.55 -32.74
N VAL A 740 5.25 -5.28 -33.63
CA VAL A 740 5.89 -6.17 -34.63
C VAL A 740 6.56 -5.36 -35.74
N GLU A 741 5.90 -4.31 -36.26
CA GLU A 741 6.48 -3.44 -37.30
C GLU A 741 7.69 -2.66 -36.80
N LEU A 742 7.59 -2.02 -35.63
CA LEU A 742 8.63 -1.18 -35.05
C LEU A 742 9.87 -1.96 -34.56
N ASN A 743 9.82 -3.30 -34.51
CA ASN A 743 10.93 -4.18 -34.11
C ASN A 743 11.45 -5.08 -35.25
N GLN A 744 11.10 -4.79 -36.51
CA GLN A 744 11.75 -5.42 -37.67
C GLN A 744 13.26 -5.12 -37.74
N VAL A 745 13.63 -3.93 -37.24
CA VAL A 745 14.99 -3.42 -37.00
C VAL A 745 15.21 -3.31 -35.48
N HIS A 746 16.47 -3.28 -35.03
CA HIS A 746 16.81 -3.12 -33.62
C HIS A 746 16.49 -1.70 -33.11
N ASN A 747 15.29 -1.52 -32.53
CA ASN A 747 14.90 -0.33 -31.77
C ASN A 747 15.81 -0.15 -30.53
N ARG A 748 16.25 1.09 -30.25
CA ARG A 748 17.05 1.43 -29.05
C ARG A 748 16.21 1.75 -27.80
N ASP A 749 14.94 2.14 -27.97
CA ASP A 749 14.00 2.45 -26.89
C ASP A 749 12.66 1.73 -27.09
N PRO A 750 12.60 0.39 -26.88
CA PRO A 750 11.35 -0.35 -26.82
C PRO A 750 10.55 0.08 -25.58
N VAL A 751 9.22 0.19 -25.73
CA VAL A 751 8.30 0.62 -24.66
C VAL A 751 8.50 -0.21 -23.38
N GLY A 752 8.64 0.49 -22.25
CA GLY A 752 8.99 -0.13 -20.97
C GLY A 752 10.47 -0.50 -20.80
N GLY A 753 11.34 -0.12 -21.74
CA GLY A 753 12.80 -0.27 -21.65
C GLY A 753 13.37 -1.64 -22.05
N SER A 754 12.54 -2.60 -22.45
CA SER A 754 13.03 -3.88 -23.01
C SER A 754 11.98 -4.56 -23.88
N ASN A 755 12.42 -5.42 -24.81
CA ASN A 755 11.51 -6.21 -25.64
C ASN A 755 10.63 -7.17 -24.81
N GLU A 756 11.06 -7.57 -23.62
CA GLU A 756 10.19 -8.31 -22.70
C GLU A 756 9.09 -7.40 -22.12
N ASN A 757 9.43 -6.19 -21.67
CA ASN A 757 8.47 -5.22 -21.14
C ASN A 757 7.48 -4.70 -22.21
N LEU A 758 7.87 -4.73 -23.49
CA LEU A 758 7.00 -4.47 -24.63
C LEU A 758 6.04 -5.64 -24.89
N PHE A 759 6.56 -6.82 -25.24
CA PHE A 759 5.75 -7.92 -25.76
C PHE A 759 5.03 -8.75 -24.69
N LEU A 760 5.61 -8.95 -23.51
CA LEU A 760 5.03 -9.81 -22.48
C LEU A 760 3.62 -9.33 -22.03
N PRO A 761 3.40 -8.04 -21.71
CA PRO A 761 2.07 -7.59 -21.27
C PRO A 761 1.04 -7.63 -22.39
N LEU A 762 1.44 -7.28 -23.62
CA LEU A 762 0.57 -7.33 -24.81
C LEU A 762 0.10 -8.76 -25.08
N LEU A 763 1.03 -9.71 -25.23
CA LEU A 763 0.71 -11.12 -25.52
C LEU A 763 -0.11 -11.78 -24.41
N LYS A 764 0.19 -11.49 -23.14
CA LYS A 764 -0.58 -12.00 -21.99
C LYS A 764 -2.02 -11.46 -21.99
N LEU A 765 -2.24 -10.20 -22.38
CA LEU A 765 -3.58 -9.63 -22.48
C LEU A 765 -4.35 -10.15 -23.71
N VAL A 766 -3.69 -10.38 -24.85
CA VAL A 766 -4.29 -11.07 -26.01
C VAL A 766 -4.73 -12.50 -25.65
N ASP A 767 -3.89 -13.27 -24.94
CA ASP A 767 -4.23 -14.61 -24.43
C ASP A 767 -5.51 -14.60 -23.57
N ARG A 768 -5.59 -13.68 -22.61
CA ARG A 768 -6.77 -13.57 -21.74
C ARG A 768 -8.01 -13.06 -22.46
N LEU A 769 -7.88 -12.19 -23.47
CA LEU A 769 -9.00 -11.77 -24.32
C LEU A 769 -9.48 -12.87 -25.28
N LEU A 770 -8.59 -13.77 -25.73
CA LEU A 770 -8.97 -14.97 -26.49
C LEU A 770 -9.77 -15.94 -25.61
N LEU A 771 -9.26 -16.28 -24.42
CA LEU A 771 -9.94 -17.19 -23.49
C LEU A 771 -11.33 -16.70 -23.06
N VAL A 772 -11.52 -15.38 -22.96
CA VAL A 772 -12.79 -14.73 -22.58
C VAL A 772 -13.72 -14.49 -23.79
N GLY A 773 -13.32 -14.89 -25.00
CA GLY A 773 -14.16 -14.80 -26.20
C GLY A 773 -14.38 -13.38 -26.72
N MET A 774 -13.40 -12.49 -26.52
CA MET A 774 -13.49 -11.07 -26.91
C MET A 774 -12.82 -10.76 -28.26
N LEU A 775 -11.89 -11.61 -28.72
CA LEU A 775 -11.33 -11.52 -30.08
C LEU A 775 -12.36 -11.97 -31.13
N ARG A 776 -12.26 -11.41 -32.34
CA ARG A 776 -13.03 -11.79 -33.53
C ARG A 776 -12.16 -12.62 -34.48
N ASP A 777 -12.79 -13.26 -35.45
CA ASP A 777 -12.09 -13.98 -36.54
C ASP A 777 -11.07 -13.07 -37.27
N GLU A 778 -11.41 -11.79 -37.48
CA GLU A 778 -10.52 -10.76 -38.03
C GLU A 778 -9.24 -10.57 -37.19
N ASP A 779 -9.36 -10.54 -35.86
CA ASP A 779 -8.23 -10.35 -34.94
C ASP A 779 -7.33 -11.60 -34.92
N VAL A 780 -7.92 -12.79 -35.05
CA VAL A 780 -7.17 -14.06 -35.15
C VAL A 780 -6.40 -14.14 -36.47
N ILE A 781 -7.01 -13.73 -37.59
CA ILE A 781 -6.31 -13.67 -38.88
C ILE A 781 -5.10 -12.73 -38.81
N LYS A 782 -5.27 -11.53 -38.21
CA LYS A 782 -4.14 -10.61 -37.93
C LYS A 782 -3.08 -11.26 -37.04
N LEU A 783 -3.47 -11.94 -35.97
CA LEU A 783 -2.55 -12.61 -35.04
C LEU A 783 -1.73 -13.71 -35.72
N LEU A 784 -2.35 -14.51 -36.59
CA LEU A 784 -1.66 -15.54 -37.38
C LEU A 784 -0.64 -14.93 -38.35
N ILE A 785 -1.00 -13.83 -39.01
CA ILE A 785 -0.08 -13.04 -39.86
C ILE A 785 1.11 -12.50 -39.02
N MET A 786 0.85 -11.97 -37.83
CA MET A 786 1.92 -11.51 -36.92
C MET A 786 2.81 -12.65 -36.43
N PHE A 787 2.29 -13.88 -36.26
CA PHE A 787 3.11 -15.04 -35.88
C PHE A 787 4.04 -15.51 -37.01
N ASN A 788 3.51 -15.72 -38.22
CA ASN A 788 4.31 -16.05 -39.40
C ASN A 788 3.68 -15.52 -40.70
N PRO A 789 4.11 -14.36 -41.23
CA PRO A 789 3.49 -13.76 -42.41
C PRO A 789 3.64 -14.66 -43.65
N GLU A 790 4.78 -15.35 -43.80
CA GLU A 790 5.04 -16.29 -44.92
C GLU A 790 3.99 -17.42 -45.05
N THR A 791 3.26 -17.77 -43.99
CA THR A 791 2.22 -18.83 -44.02
C THR A 791 0.80 -18.28 -44.09
N TRP A 792 0.55 -17.07 -43.57
CA TRP A 792 -0.80 -16.59 -43.31
C TRP A 792 -1.18 -15.32 -44.07
N ASP A 793 -0.22 -14.54 -44.54
CA ASP A 793 -0.44 -13.32 -45.34
C ASP A 793 -0.52 -13.68 -46.84
N PRO A 794 -1.69 -13.55 -47.50
CA PRO A 794 -1.82 -13.88 -48.93
C PRO A 794 -1.04 -12.95 -49.87
N THR A 795 -0.46 -11.87 -49.35
CA THR A 795 0.25 -10.84 -50.13
C THR A 795 1.78 -10.87 -49.96
N PHE A 796 2.31 -11.83 -49.19
CA PHE A 796 3.74 -11.92 -48.84
C PHE A 796 4.67 -12.16 -50.05
N GLU A 797 5.47 -11.16 -50.42
CA GLU A 797 6.45 -11.23 -51.51
C GLU A 797 7.83 -11.71 -51.01
N LYS A 798 8.02 -13.04 -50.91
CA LYS A 798 9.25 -13.66 -50.39
C LYS A 798 10.55 -13.25 -51.12
N GLU A 799 10.48 -13.01 -52.43
CA GLU A 799 11.60 -12.52 -53.27
C GLU A 799 11.37 -11.05 -53.70
N GLY A 800 10.62 -10.30 -52.89
CA GLY A 800 10.26 -8.90 -53.13
C GLY A 800 10.32 -8.07 -51.86
N LYS A 801 9.25 -7.31 -51.55
CA LYS A 801 9.27 -6.33 -50.44
C LYS A 801 9.40 -6.97 -49.05
N ASP A 802 8.99 -8.23 -48.89
CA ASP A 802 8.92 -8.91 -47.60
C ASP A 802 10.16 -9.75 -47.25
N GLU A 803 11.23 -9.75 -48.07
CA GLU A 803 12.44 -10.59 -47.89
C GLU A 803 13.07 -10.49 -46.47
N HIS A 804 12.84 -9.38 -45.77
CA HIS A 804 13.38 -9.13 -44.41
C HIS A 804 12.30 -8.98 -43.32
N ARG A 805 11.01 -9.17 -43.67
CA ARG A 805 9.85 -9.07 -42.77
C ARG A 805 9.69 -10.34 -41.93
N LYS A 806 9.87 -10.20 -40.62
CA LYS A 806 9.90 -11.29 -39.64
C LYS A 806 8.59 -11.32 -38.86
N GLY A 807 7.97 -12.51 -38.79
CA GLY A 807 6.92 -12.77 -37.79
C GLY A 807 7.50 -12.97 -36.40
N LEU A 808 6.66 -12.88 -35.36
CA LEU A 808 7.03 -13.04 -33.94
C LEU A 808 7.84 -14.33 -33.68
N LEU A 809 7.53 -15.43 -34.39
CA LEU A 809 8.25 -16.71 -34.26
C LEU A 809 9.72 -16.65 -34.73
N GLN A 810 10.06 -15.69 -35.59
CA GLN A 810 11.40 -15.46 -36.13
C GLN A 810 12.16 -14.35 -35.37
N MET A 811 11.45 -13.56 -34.56
CA MET A 811 12.02 -12.43 -33.81
C MET A 811 12.78 -12.89 -32.55
N LYS A 812 13.80 -12.14 -32.14
CA LYS A 812 14.57 -12.41 -30.92
C LYS A 812 13.80 -12.00 -29.66
N MET A 813 12.92 -12.88 -29.20
CA MET A 813 12.06 -12.65 -28.02
C MET A 813 12.64 -13.30 -26.73
N ALA A 814 12.35 -12.67 -25.59
CA ALA A 814 12.68 -13.17 -24.26
C ALA A 814 11.83 -14.39 -23.86
N GLU A 815 12.30 -15.19 -22.91
CA GLU A 815 11.68 -16.47 -22.53
C GLU A 815 10.25 -16.32 -21.98
N GLY A 816 9.99 -15.31 -21.15
CA GLY A 816 8.64 -15.04 -20.64
C GLY A 816 7.63 -14.75 -21.75
N ALA A 817 8.03 -13.99 -22.78
CA ALA A 817 7.17 -13.69 -23.92
C ALA A 817 6.93 -14.93 -24.81
N LYS A 818 7.97 -15.74 -25.04
CA LYS A 818 7.84 -17.05 -25.72
C LYS A 818 6.88 -17.98 -25.00
N LEU A 819 6.90 -18.01 -23.65
CA LEU A 819 5.96 -18.81 -22.86
C LEU A 819 4.51 -18.36 -23.07
N GLN A 820 4.23 -17.05 -23.17
CA GLN A 820 2.89 -16.56 -23.52
C GLN A 820 2.48 -16.93 -24.95
N MET A 821 3.40 -16.88 -25.92
CA MET A 821 3.13 -17.38 -27.27
C MET A 821 2.77 -18.88 -27.27
N CYS A 822 3.42 -19.69 -26.43
CA CYS A 822 3.07 -21.11 -26.30
C CYS A 822 1.64 -21.34 -25.77
N TYR A 823 1.18 -20.54 -24.79
CA TYR A 823 -0.22 -20.61 -24.32
C TYR A 823 -1.20 -20.17 -25.42
N LEU A 824 -0.93 -19.04 -26.07
CA LEU A 824 -1.79 -18.50 -27.12
C LEU A 824 -1.90 -19.45 -28.33
N LEU A 825 -0.80 -20.11 -28.73
CA LEU A 825 -0.82 -21.18 -29.74
C LEU A 825 -1.51 -22.47 -29.24
N HIS A 826 -1.41 -22.81 -27.94
CA HIS A 826 -2.14 -23.94 -27.37
C HIS A 826 -3.66 -23.69 -27.43
N HIS A 827 -4.13 -22.49 -27.11
CA HIS A 827 -5.54 -22.15 -27.16
C HIS A 827 -6.10 -22.18 -28.59
N LEU A 828 -5.33 -21.74 -29.59
CA LEU A 828 -5.69 -21.90 -31.01
C LEU A 828 -5.74 -23.38 -31.43
N CYS A 829 -4.83 -24.23 -30.93
CA CYS A 829 -4.89 -25.68 -31.14
C CYS A 829 -6.09 -26.34 -30.43
N ASP A 830 -6.47 -25.88 -29.22
CA ASP A 830 -7.66 -26.35 -28.49
C ASP A 830 -8.95 -26.00 -29.27
N ILE A 831 -8.99 -24.84 -29.94
CA ILE A 831 -10.09 -24.44 -30.84
C ILE A 831 -10.13 -25.32 -32.10
N GLN A 832 -8.99 -25.56 -32.76
CA GLN A 832 -8.94 -26.48 -33.90
C GLN A 832 -9.34 -27.91 -33.51
N LEU A 833 -9.00 -28.37 -32.31
CA LEU A 833 -9.47 -29.66 -31.78
C LEU A 833 -11.00 -29.66 -31.62
N ARG A 834 -11.59 -28.57 -31.13
CA ARG A 834 -13.05 -28.41 -31.01
C ARG A 834 -13.74 -28.47 -32.38
N HIS A 835 -13.22 -27.77 -33.39
CA HIS A 835 -13.73 -27.88 -34.77
C HIS A 835 -13.72 -29.32 -35.30
N ARG A 836 -12.64 -30.08 -35.07
CA ARG A 836 -12.56 -31.50 -35.48
C ARG A 836 -13.61 -32.36 -34.77
N VAL A 837 -13.82 -32.16 -33.48
CA VAL A 837 -14.83 -32.91 -32.70
C VAL A 837 -16.24 -32.53 -33.14
N GLU A 838 -16.55 -31.24 -33.32
CA GLU A 838 -17.85 -30.80 -33.83
C GLU A 838 -18.15 -31.33 -35.24
N SER A 839 -17.18 -31.28 -36.16
CA SER A 839 -17.30 -31.87 -37.50
C SER A 839 -17.55 -33.39 -37.47
N ILE A 840 -16.86 -34.13 -36.60
CA ILE A 840 -17.09 -35.58 -36.39
C ILE A 840 -18.50 -35.84 -35.84
N ILE A 841 -19.01 -35.02 -34.93
CA ILE A 841 -20.37 -35.14 -34.39
C ILE A 841 -21.43 -34.81 -35.45
N ASN A 842 -21.21 -33.79 -36.28
CA ASN A 842 -22.09 -33.44 -37.41
C ASN A 842 -22.21 -34.63 -38.39
N PHE A 843 -21.08 -35.17 -38.85
CA PHE A 843 -21.05 -36.38 -39.69
C PHE A 843 -21.74 -37.58 -39.02
N SER A 844 -21.46 -37.80 -37.73
CA SER A 844 -22.03 -38.93 -36.97
C SER A 844 -23.54 -38.85 -36.84
N TYR A 845 -24.12 -37.65 -36.76
CA TYR A 845 -25.57 -37.45 -36.68
C TYR A 845 -26.28 -37.96 -37.93
N ASP A 846 -25.84 -37.53 -39.11
CA ASP A 846 -26.46 -37.95 -40.37
C ASP A 846 -26.18 -39.42 -40.69
N TYR A 847 -24.95 -39.90 -40.45
CA TYR A 847 -24.61 -41.32 -40.61
C TYR A 847 -25.49 -42.24 -39.73
N ILE A 848 -25.83 -41.81 -38.51
CA ILE A 848 -26.76 -42.55 -37.63
C ILE A 848 -28.20 -42.49 -38.15
N ALA A 849 -28.64 -41.38 -38.75
CA ALA A 849 -29.98 -41.27 -39.35
C ALA A 849 -30.14 -42.19 -40.57
N ASP A 850 -29.11 -42.28 -41.42
CA ASP A 850 -29.06 -43.23 -42.54
C ASP A 850 -29.03 -44.69 -42.05
N LEU A 851 -28.22 -44.99 -41.02
CA LEU A 851 -28.13 -46.33 -40.43
C LEU A 851 -29.47 -46.78 -39.82
N GLN A 852 -30.19 -45.88 -39.16
CA GLN A 852 -31.53 -46.14 -38.64
C GLN A 852 -32.55 -46.37 -39.76
N SER A 853 -32.44 -45.63 -40.85
CA SER A 853 -33.31 -45.76 -42.04
C SER A 853 -33.08 -47.09 -42.77
N ASP A 854 -31.82 -47.52 -42.92
CA ASP A 854 -31.47 -48.86 -43.41
C ASP A 854 -31.96 -49.97 -42.47
N GLN A 855 -31.74 -49.83 -41.16
CA GLN A 855 -32.18 -50.81 -40.18
C GLN A 855 -33.71 -50.98 -40.21
N LEU A 856 -34.46 -49.88 -40.34
CA LEU A 856 -35.91 -49.89 -40.50
C LEU A 856 -36.35 -50.58 -41.80
N ARG A 857 -35.69 -50.28 -42.93
CA ARG A 857 -35.91 -50.96 -44.22
C ARG A 857 -35.72 -52.48 -44.08
N ARG A 858 -34.57 -52.92 -43.56
CA ARG A 858 -34.26 -54.35 -43.37
C ARG A 858 -35.26 -55.03 -42.44
N TYR A 859 -35.71 -54.36 -41.38
CA TYR A 859 -36.75 -54.87 -40.49
C TYR A 859 -38.09 -55.09 -41.23
N ILE A 860 -38.50 -54.13 -42.06
CA ILE A 860 -39.73 -54.21 -42.86
C ILE A 860 -39.64 -55.34 -43.89
N GLU A 861 -38.53 -55.46 -44.61
CA GLU A 861 -38.29 -56.57 -45.56
C GLU A 861 -38.38 -57.95 -44.88
N ILE A 862 -37.72 -58.12 -43.72
CA ILE A 862 -37.76 -59.36 -42.94
C ILE A 862 -39.19 -59.66 -42.44
N LYS A 863 -39.97 -58.64 -42.11
CA LYS A 863 -41.38 -58.77 -41.67
C LYS A 863 -42.35 -59.10 -42.82
N GLN A 864 -42.01 -58.74 -44.06
CA GLN A 864 -42.82 -58.99 -45.26
C GLN A 864 -42.42 -60.28 -46.00
N SER A 865 -41.23 -60.83 -45.74
CA SER A 865 -40.73 -62.05 -46.38
C SER A 865 -41.03 -63.31 -45.56
N ASP A 866 -41.57 -64.34 -46.22
CA ASP A 866 -41.74 -65.67 -45.61
C ASP A 866 -40.40 -66.42 -45.65
N LEU A 867 -39.73 -66.51 -44.51
CA LEU A 867 -38.35 -66.99 -44.38
C LEU A 867 -38.26 -68.25 -43.51
N PRO A 868 -37.49 -69.29 -43.92
CA PRO A 868 -37.25 -70.46 -43.09
C PRO A 868 -36.69 -70.09 -41.71
N SER A 869 -37.18 -70.76 -40.65
CA SER A 869 -36.92 -70.40 -39.26
C SER A 869 -35.43 -70.27 -38.89
N SER A 870 -34.55 -71.05 -39.54
CA SER A 870 -33.09 -70.99 -39.36
C SER A 870 -32.44 -69.74 -39.95
N VAL A 871 -33.03 -69.15 -40.99
CA VAL A 871 -32.62 -67.87 -41.60
C VAL A 871 -33.26 -66.72 -40.83
N ALA A 872 -34.56 -66.81 -40.54
CA ALA A 872 -35.28 -65.82 -39.75
C ALA A 872 -34.64 -65.63 -38.36
N ALA A 873 -34.27 -66.71 -37.65
CA ALA A 873 -33.62 -66.63 -36.34
C ALA A 873 -32.25 -65.94 -36.38
N LYS A 874 -31.51 -66.04 -37.49
CA LYS A 874 -30.24 -65.33 -37.71
C LYS A 874 -30.46 -63.86 -38.03
N LYS A 875 -31.28 -63.55 -39.05
CA LYS A 875 -31.57 -62.16 -39.45
C LYS A 875 -32.22 -61.35 -38.32
N THR A 876 -33.15 -61.94 -37.58
CA THR A 876 -33.80 -61.27 -36.42
C THR A 876 -32.89 -61.12 -35.19
N ARG A 877 -31.61 -61.53 -35.23
CA ARG A 877 -30.71 -61.35 -34.08
C ARG A 877 -30.40 -59.88 -33.83
N GLU A 878 -30.16 -59.10 -34.89
CA GLU A 878 -29.77 -57.69 -34.78
C GLU A 878 -30.82 -56.85 -34.03
N PHE A 879 -32.10 -56.94 -34.41
CA PHE A 879 -33.20 -56.23 -33.73
C PHE A 879 -33.52 -56.73 -32.31
N ARG A 880 -32.82 -57.76 -31.81
CA ARG A 880 -33.00 -58.32 -30.46
C ARG A 880 -31.76 -58.16 -29.56
N CYS A 881 -30.62 -57.77 -30.12
CA CYS A 881 -29.44 -57.38 -29.36
C CYS A 881 -29.65 -56.01 -28.70
N PRO A 882 -29.01 -55.69 -27.55
CA PRO A 882 -28.98 -54.34 -27.00
C PRO A 882 -28.36 -53.33 -27.98
N PRO A 883 -28.78 -52.04 -28.01
CA PRO A 883 -28.32 -51.07 -29.02
C PRO A 883 -26.80 -50.97 -29.19
N ARG A 884 -26.02 -51.09 -28.10
CA ARG A 884 -24.55 -51.10 -28.15
C ARG A 884 -23.98 -52.29 -28.95
N GLU A 885 -24.62 -53.45 -28.87
CA GLU A 885 -24.26 -54.62 -29.69
C GLU A 885 -24.72 -54.45 -31.14
N GLN A 886 -25.87 -53.79 -31.37
CA GLN A 886 -26.37 -53.51 -32.73
C GLN A 886 -25.39 -52.62 -33.52
N VAL A 887 -24.94 -51.51 -32.92
CA VAL A 887 -23.94 -50.61 -33.54
C VAL A 887 -22.63 -51.34 -33.82
N ASN A 888 -22.13 -52.12 -32.85
CA ASN A 888 -20.92 -52.93 -33.04
C ASN A 888 -21.06 -53.93 -34.19
N CYS A 889 -22.20 -54.64 -34.30
CA CYS A 889 -22.45 -55.60 -35.38
C CYS A 889 -22.62 -54.92 -36.74
N ASN A 890 -23.34 -53.80 -36.81
CA ASN A 890 -23.56 -53.06 -38.06
C ASN A 890 -22.25 -52.49 -38.62
N ASN A 891 -21.31 -52.05 -37.78
CA ASN A 891 -19.99 -51.59 -38.20
C ASN A 891 -19.02 -52.72 -38.63
N THR A 892 -19.50 -53.96 -38.83
CA THR A 892 -18.68 -55.12 -39.26
C THR A 892 -19.19 -55.81 -40.55
N TYR A 893 -20.04 -55.13 -41.34
CA TYR A 893 -20.65 -55.68 -42.56
C TYR A 893 -20.52 -54.74 -43.76
#